data_AF-A0A8S1V484-F1
#
_entry.id   AF-A0A8S1V484-F1
#
_cell.length_a   1.000
_cell.length_b   1.000
_cell.length_c   1.000
_cell.angle_alpha   90.00
_cell.angle_beta   90.00
_cell.angle_gamma   90.00
#
_symmetry.space_group_name_H-M   'P 1'
#
loop_
_entity.id
_entity.type
_entity.pdbx_description
1 polymer ?
#
loop_
_entity_poly.entity_id
_entity_poly.type
_entity_poly.pdbx_seq_one_letter_code
_entity_poly.pdbx_strand_id
1 'polypeptide(L)'
;MINLENFDQTKFKNPILDSPRSIQACRLIGILPQELIQITLQELKQRRPDLKLDKQDWQKFWEHQEIKRQQKLEACIETRQQIIQAGSMQGNDNDDQNFKDSRISEQQSNAIEREKKELEKMKQRQQKEIDQMLEYERRMQEIRLRNEEKQKLQMAKQMRREQELLEKRAQQEYEKQMREEEKKKKQQDEERQQRQLASEHFRREQERAKMEQEKQVQLKIEAKRKEEERRLKQLQFQQQTQQIQQQYEEEMQRKRLIMQQKEAERLQTIEIQRQQRIQESQQAQQELAIKLVNARVKQEDQLNNMKKSFDLKQQRIEQRRREFEEMKMQKMYENQIQALQHQEKIKEVMEKNQIQEEKKKYDYFHKLQEVEQRKEELERLKQQELISRKQQIYEKELQRQQVLQNNEKQLELKTNDFLRKFQEKEQLIYEKQFEKQQIQHEQKVNELLKEQDKKEALERIMRLQEYEKELQRQKLQDKMRRAEILQLEKNQMLEQRMLIKKEIGFQKQELMQKLELVKLGKLDPSALNPEGNSIRASSSLQNSYHNVRPSTAKYQNTLSNKDMRHNVRPKSQQQKVLTNSSNTQYGSQNQGKFNISNKYENQLDQLKVRQNQEMIDILEEEQQLEFEREQAMSNAKNSEEQKRLEKLFQIERNKTNQRLDQIKREHQRQLEEFRNQG
;
A
#
# COMPACT_ATOMS: atom_id res chain seq x y z
N MET A 1 33.38 -26.40 -36.56
CA MET A 1 32.33 -26.40 -35.54
C MET A 1 32.49 -25.15 -34.67
N ILE A 2 31.61 -24.18 -34.91
CA ILE A 2 31.38 -22.98 -34.12
C ILE A 2 30.52 -23.33 -32.88
N ASN A 3 31.11 -23.19 -31.69
CA ASN A 3 30.54 -23.47 -30.39
C ASN A 3 30.52 -22.20 -29.51
N LEU A 4 30.02 -22.30 -28.26
CA LEU A 4 29.89 -21.15 -27.35
C LEU A 4 31.23 -20.53 -26.91
N GLU A 5 32.35 -21.21 -27.10
CA GLU A 5 33.68 -20.75 -26.69
C GLU A 5 34.44 -20.08 -27.85
N ASN A 6 34.12 -20.41 -29.10
CA ASN A 6 34.87 -19.95 -30.28
C ASN A 6 34.04 -19.15 -31.31
N PHE A 7 32.76 -18.86 -31.04
CA PHE A 7 31.95 -18.05 -31.95
C PHE A 7 32.33 -16.57 -31.90
N ASP A 8 32.23 -15.91 -33.05
CA ASP A 8 32.49 -14.48 -33.15
C ASP A 8 31.31 -13.69 -32.59
N GLN A 9 31.52 -13.08 -31.42
CA GLN A 9 30.48 -12.32 -30.71
C GLN A 9 30.05 -11.05 -31.48
N THR A 10 30.82 -10.60 -32.47
CA THR A 10 30.54 -9.34 -33.19
C THR A 10 29.85 -9.53 -34.54
N LYS A 11 29.87 -10.75 -35.08
CA LYS A 11 29.37 -11.01 -36.45
C LYS A 11 28.03 -11.72 -36.44
N PHE A 12 27.05 -11.10 -37.10
CA PHE A 12 25.74 -11.68 -37.38
C PHE A 12 25.74 -12.62 -38.61
N LYS A 13 26.69 -13.56 -38.69
CA LYS A 13 26.75 -14.55 -39.78
C LYS A 13 26.06 -15.85 -39.38
N ASN A 14 25.12 -16.32 -40.19
CA ASN A 14 24.46 -17.62 -40.00
C ASN A 14 25.32 -18.76 -40.58
N PRO A 15 25.38 -19.94 -39.92
CA PRO A 15 24.88 -20.24 -38.59
C PRO A 15 25.76 -19.61 -37.50
N ILE A 16 25.13 -18.98 -36.49
CA ILE A 16 25.84 -18.34 -35.36
C ILE A 16 26.54 -19.41 -34.50
N LEU A 17 25.84 -20.51 -34.25
CA LEU A 17 26.35 -21.70 -33.58
C LEU A 17 25.97 -22.91 -34.43
N ASP A 18 26.92 -23.80 -34.68
CA ASP A 18 26.69 -25.05 -35.42
C ASP A 18 26.79 -26.30 -34.51
N SER A 19 27.39 -26.16 -33.32
CA SER A 19 27.62 -27.27 -32.42
C SER A 19 26.31 -27.74 -31.76
N PRO A 20 25.90 -29.01 -31.92
CA PRO A 20 24.63 -29.52 -31.38
C PRO A 20 24.50 -29.33 -29.86
N ARG A 21 25.60 -29.53 -29.11
CA ARG A 21 25.63 -29.36 -27.65
C ARG A 21 25.44 -27.89 -27.25
N SER A 22 26.03 -26.97 -28.00
CA SER A 22 25.85 -25.52 -27.79
C SER A 22 24.40 -25.11 -28.05
N ILE A 23 23.81 -25.56 -29.16
CA ILE A 23 22.41 -25.28 -29.50
C ILE A 23 21.47 -25.87 -28.44
N GLN A 24 21.76 -27.08 -27.96
CA GLN A 24 21.01 -27.72 -26.89
C GLN A 24 21.10 -26.94 -25.57
N ALA A 25 22.30 -26.47 -25.19
CA ALA A 25 22.48 -25.62 -24.00
C ALA A 25 21.64 -24.34 -24.09
N CYS A 26 21.68 -23.64 -25.24
CA CYS A 26 20.85 -22.46 -25.46
C CYS A 26 19.35 -22.76 -25.31
N ARG A 27 18.87 -23.88 -25.88
CA ARG A 27 17.46 -24.31 -25.76
C ARG A 27 17.06 -24.65 -24.33
N LEU A 28 17.91 -25.35 -23.58
CA LEU A 28 17.66 -25.72 -22.18
C LEU A 28 17.55 -24.52 -21.25
N ILE A 29 18.18 -23.39 -21.61
CA ILE A 29 18.10 -22.15 -20.85
C ILE A 29 16.99 -21.23 -21.39
N GLY A 30 16.51 -21.46 -22.62
CA GLY A 30 15.54 -20.61 -23.29
C GLY A 30 16.17 -19.33 -23.87
N ILE A 31 17.45 -19.37 -24.24
CA ILE A 31 18.19 -18.25 -24.86
C ILE A 31 18.37 -18.55 -26.36
N LEU A 32 18.19 -17.54 -27.21
CA LEU A 32 18.46 -17.66 -28.64
C LEU A 32 19.94 -17.38 -28.95
N PRO A 33 20.57 -18.08 -29.92
CA PRO A 33 21.95 -17.79 -30.34
C PRO A 33 22.18 -16.32 -30.75
N GLN A 34 21.16 -15.68 -31.35
CA GLN A 34 21.18 -14.28 -31.75
C GLN A 34 21.32 -13.31 -30.56
N GLU A 35 20.88 -13.70 -29.36
CA GLU A 35 20.98 -12.89 -28.14
C GLU A 35 22.39 -12.89 -27.55
N LEU A 36 23.27 -13.78 -28.00
CA LEU A 36 24.65 -13.86 -27.51
C LEU A 36 25.61 -12.94 -28.29
N ILE A 37 25.14 -12.40 -29.41
CA ILE A 37 25.90 -11.47 -30.27
C ILE A 37 25.88 -10.08 -29.63
N GLN A 38 27.04 -9.45 -29.57
CA GLN A 38 27.22 -8.07 -29.15
C GLN A 38 26.56 -7.14 -30.16
N ILE A 39 25.68 -6.26 -29.67
CA ILE A 39 24.95 -5.28 -30.47
C ILE A 39 25.60 -3.93 -30.26
N THR A 40 25.79 -3.16 -31.32
CA THR A 40 26.34 -1.79 -31.20
C THR A 40 25.27 -0.81 -30.71
N LEU A 41 25.69 0.33 -30.13
CA LEU A 41 24.75 1.39 -29.71
C LEU A 41 23.82 1.86 -30.85
N GLN A 42 24.34 1.90 -32.09
CA GLN A 42 23.57 2.31 -33.26
C GLN A 42 22.50 1.28 -33.64
N GLU A 43 22.86 -0.01 -33.63
CA GLU A 43 21.91 -1.10 -33.88
C GLU A 43 20.84 -1.18 -32.79
N LEU A 44 21.21 -0.95 -31.52
CA LEU A 44 20.24 -0.92 -30.42
C LEU A 44 19.19 0.16 -30.63
N LYS A 45 19.61 1.36 -31.07
CA LYS A 45 18.71 2.46 -31.46
C LYS A 45 17.80 2.08 -32.63
N GLN A 46 18.34 1.40 -33.64
CA GLN A 46 17.55 0.96 -34.79
C GLN A 46 16.52 -0.13 -34.44
N ARG A 47 16.86 -1.03 -33.49
CA ARG A 47 15.95 -2.07 -33.03
C ARG A 47 14.79 -1.52 -32.18
N ARG A 48 14.98 -0.36 -31.55
CA ARG A 48 13.95 0.28 -30.71
C ARG A 48 13.78 1.77 -31.02
N PRO A 49 13.23 2.10 -32.20
CA PRO A 49 13.01 3.49 -32.59
C PRO A 49 11.87 4.16 -31.81
N ASP A 50 11.04 3.38 -31.12
CA ASP A 50 9.95 3.80 -30.25
C ASP A 50 10.44 4.52 -28.98
N LEU A 51 11.64 4.17 -28.50
CA LEU A 51 12.25 4.78 -27.31
C LEU A 51 12.91 6.12 -27.67
N LYS A 52 12.29 7.23 -27.29
CA LYS A 52 12.87 8.57 -27.40
C LYS A 52 13.75 8.87 -26.19
N LEU A 53 14.96 8.31 -26.19
CA LEU A 53 15.95 8.45 -25.11
C LEU A 53 17.09 9.40 -25.48
N ASP A 54 17.69 10.04 -24.48
CA ASP A 54 18.86 10.89 -24.64
C ASP A 54 20.14 10.05 -24.87
N LYS A 55 21.23 10.71 -25.30
CA LYS A 55 22.50 10.03 -25.58
C LYS A 55 23.03 9.25 -24.36
N GLN A 56 22.93 9.82 -23.16
CA GLN A 56 23.36 9.18 -21.92
C GLN A 56 22.47 7.97 -21.57
N ASP A 57 21.16 8.09 -21.74
CA ASP A 57 20.23 7.00 -21.45
C ASP A 57 20.42 5.82 -22.42
N TRP A 58 20.65 6.11 -23.70
CA TRP A 58 21.01 5.08 -24.67
C TRP A 58 22.28 4.32 -24.28
N GLN A 59 23.26 5.02 -23.71
CA GLN A 59 24.47 4.40 -23.23
C GLN A 59 24.20 3.50 -22.02
N LYS A 60 23.40 3.95 -21.04
CA LYS A 60 22.94 3.11 -19.91
C LYS A 60 22.21 1.86 -20.39
N PHE A 61 21.34 2.00 -21.39
CA PHE A 61 20.62 0.88 -22.00
C PHE A 61 21.56 -0.14 -22.66
N TRP A 62 22.55 0.35 -23.40
CA TRP A 62 23.54 -0.50 -24.04
C TRP A 62 24.43 -1.22 -23.03
N GLU A 63 24.91 -0.53 -21.99
CA GLU A 63 25.70 -1.12 -20.90
C GLU A 63 24.91 -2.22 -20.19
N HIS A 64 23.63 -1.96 -19.86
CA HIS A 64 22.75 -2.96 -19.24
C HIS A 64 22.56 -4.19 -20.15
N GLN A 65 22.31 -3.98 -21.43
CA GLN A 65 22.16 -5.07 -22.41
C GLN A 65 23.44 -5.89 -22.56
N GLU A 66 24.61 -5.24 -22.58
CA GLU A 66 25.90 -5.94 -22.67
C GLU A 66 26.18 -6.78 -21.42
N ILE A 67 25.89 -6.26 -20.23
CA ILE A 67 25.99 -7.03 -18.97
C ILE A 67 25.07 -8.26 -19.02
N LYS A 68 23.81 -8.08 -19.43
CA LYS A 68 22.86 -9.20 -19.55
C LYS A 68 23.30 -10.22 -20.59
N ARG A 69 23.84 -9.78 -21.72
CA ARG A 69 24.39 -10.64 -22.76
C ARG A 69 25.52 -11.51 -22.23
N GLN A 70 26.45 -10.93 -21.46
CA GLN A 70 27.55 -11.66 -20.84
C GLN A 70 27.03 -12.71 -19.85
N GLN A 71 26.07 -12.36 -18.99
CA GLN A 71 25.42 -13.30 -18.07
C GLN A 71 24.72 -14.46 -18.81
N LYS A 72 24.01 -14.14 -19.91
CA LYS A 72 23.36 -15.14 -20.78
C LYS A 72 24.39 -16.09 -21.41
N LEU A 73 25.52 -15.54 -21.87
CA LEU A 73 26.60 -16.31 -22.47
C LEU A 73 27.25 -17.26 -21.46
N GLU A 74 27.58 -16.75 -20.27
CA GLU A 74 28.15 -17.54 -19.17
C GLU A 74 27.23 -18.71 -18.78
N ALA A 75 25.94 -18.45 -18.58
CA ALA A 75 24.96 -19.49 -18.28
C ALA A 75 24.88 -20.57 -19.39
N CYS A 76 24.95 -20.15 -20.66
CA CYS A 76 25.01 -21.09 -21.79
C CYS A 76 26.28 -21.95 -21.78
N ILE A 77 27.43 -21.36 -21.47
CA ILE A 77 28.71 -22.07 -21.37
C ILE A 77 28.66 -23.10 -20.25
N GLU A 78 28.19 -22.71 -19.06
CA GLU A 78 28.05 -23.61 -17.91
C GLU A 78 27.13 -24.80 -18.24
N THR A 79 25.95 -24.52 -18.81
CA THR A 79 25.00 -25.58 -19.19
C THR A 79 25.57 -26.49 -20.27
N ARG A 80 26.34 -25.96 -21.22
CA ARG A 80 27.05 -26.78 -22.21
C ARG A 80 28.06 -27.70 -21.54
N GLN A 81 28.83 -27.21 -20.56
CA GLN A 81 29.78 -28.04 -19.81
C GLN A 81 29.06 -29.15 -19.05
N GLN A 82 27.92 -28.86 -18.43
CA GLN A 82 27.07 -29.86 -17.77
C GLN A 82 26.59 -30.96 -18.75
N ILE A 83 26.16 -30.59 -19.96
CA ILE A 83 25.78 -31.56 -21.01
C ILE A 83 26.98 -32.44 -21.40
N ILE A 84 28.17 -31.86 -21.54
CA ILE A 84 29.40 -32.60 -21.90
C ILE A 84 29.75 -33.60 -20.79
N GLN A 85 29.70 -33.17 -19.52
CA GLN A 85 29.97 -34.02 -18.37
C GLN A 85 28.95 -35.15 -18.24
N ALA A 86 27.65 -34.85 -18.40
CA ALA A 86 26.58 -35.85 -18.37
C ALA A 86 26.74 -36.89 -19.50
N GLY A 87 27.08 -36.44 -20.72
CA GLY A 87 27.35 -37.33 -21.85
C GLY A 87 28.63 -38.17 -21.67
N SER A 88 29.60 -37.69 -20.88
CA SER A 88 30.81 -38.43 -20.54
C SER A 88 30.54 -39.53 -19.50
N MET A 89 29.60 -39.31 -18.58
CA MET A 89 29.23 -40.27 -17.54
C MET A 89 28.37 -41.43 -18.06
N GLN A 90 27.55 -41.20 -19.09
CA GLN A 90 26.73 -42.25 -19.72
C GLN A 90 27.52 -43.19 -20.64
N GLY A 91 28.82 -42.97 -20.83
CA GLY A 91 29.68 -43.78 -21.69
C GLY A 91 30.29 -45.04 -21.04
N ASN A 92 30.05 -45.29 -19.74
CA ASN A 92 30.66 -46.42 -19.02
C ASN A 92 29.70 -47.46 -18.45
N ASP A 93 28.38 -47.28 -18.62
CA ASP A 93 27.42 -48.34 -18.30
C ASP A 93 27.24 -49.25 -19.52
N ASN A 94 28.27 -50.07 -19.77
CA ASN A 94 28.18 -51.29 -20.59
C ASN A 94 27.33 -52.40 -19.92
N ASP A 95 26.43 -52.04 -19.00
CA ASP A 95 25.76 -52.97 -18.08
C ASP A 95 24.25 -53.12 -18.37
N ASP A 96 23.84 -52.91 -19.62
CA ASP A 96 22.42 -53.04 -20.04
C ASP A 96 22.22 -54.00 -21.23
N GLN A 97 23.03 -55.06 -21.27
CA GLN A 97 22.74 -56.28 -22.05
C GLN A 97 22.00 -57.35 -21.25
N ASN A 98 21.63 -57.12 -19.98
CA ASN A 98 21.15 -58.20 -19.11
C ASN A 98 19.73 -58.04 -18.54
N PHE A 99 18.95 -57.05 -18.98
CA PHE A 99 17.54 -56.89 -18.55
C PHE A 99 16.51 -57.27 -19.63
N LYS A 100 16.86 -58.19 -20.54
CA LYS A 100 15.96 -58.68 -21.60
C LYS A 100 15.33 -60.05 -21.39
N ASP A 101 15.70 -60.85 -20.37
CA ASP A 101 15.29 -62.27 -20.33
C ASP A 101 14.46 -62.77 -19.13
N SER A 102 13.92 -61.91 -18.26
CA SER A 102 13.13 -62.37 -17.09
C SER A 102 11.64 -62.03 -17.09
N ARG A 103 11.01 -61.76 -18.26
CA ARG A 103 9.56 -61.45 -18.33
C ARG A 103 8.73 -62.27 -19.31
N ILE A 104 9.24 -63.43 -19.75
CA ILE A 104 8.51 -64.33 -20.66
C ILE A 104 8.01 -65.61 -19.95
N SER A 105 8.46 -65.90 -18.72
CA SER A 105 8.09 -67.12 -17.96
C SER A 105 7.09 -66.87 -16.83
N GLU A 106 6.09 -66.01 -17.05
CA GLU A 106 5.03 -65.74 -16.07
C GLU A 106 3.65 -65.65 -16.74
N GLN A 107 3.49 -66.26 -17.91
CA GLN A 107 2.27 -66.12 -18.74
C GLN A 107 1.19 -67.18 -18.45
N GLN A 108 1.36 -68.07 -17.47
CA GLN A 108 0.33 -69.04 -17.07
C GLN A 108 -0.32 -68.76 -15.70
N SER A 109 0.24 -67.83 -14.89
CA SER A 109 -0.38 -67.28 -13.67
C SER A 109 -1.16 -65.97 -13.93
N ASN A 110 -1.06 -65.42 -15.13
CA ASN A 110 -1.51 -64.08 -15.48
C ASN A 110 -2.99 -63.95 -15.92
N ALA A 111 -3.78 -65.03 -15.95
CA ALA A 111 -5.21 -64.91 -16.27
C ALA A 111 -6.00 -64.35 -15.07
N ILE A 112 -5.72 -64.87 -13.87
CA ILE A 112 -6.32 -64.43 -12.61
C ILE A 112 -5.74 -63.05 -12.20
N GLU A 113 -4.46 -62.81 -12.47
CA GLU A 113 -3.82 -61.53 -12.15
C GLU A 113 -4.21 -60.41 -13.14
N ARG A 114 -4.48 -60.71 -14.42
CA ARG A 114 -5.05 -59.73 -15.36
C ARG A 114 -6.48 -59.37 -14.99
N GLU A 115 -7.29 -60.32 -14.55
CA GLU A 115 -8.64 -60.06 -14.07
C GLU A 115 -8.61 -59.24 -12.77
N LYS A 116 -7.69 -59.55 -11.85
CA LYS A 116 -7.44 -58.76 -10.63
C LYS A 116 -6.90 -57.37 -10.95
N LYS A 117 -6.06 -57.21 -11.98
CA LYS A 117 -5.48 -55.94 -12.44
C LYS A 117 -6.45 -55.13 -13.29
N GLU A 118 -7.44 -55.75 -13.93
CA GLU A 118 -8.57 -55.07 -14.57
C GLU A 118 -9.61 -54.63 -13.55
N LEU A 119 -9.92 -55.45 -12.54
CA LEU A 119 -10.70 -55.06 -11.37
C LEU A 119 -9.99 -53.96 -10.58
N GLU A 120 -8.67 -54.01 -10.43
CA GLU A 120 -7.88 -52.97 -9.77
C GLU A 120 -7.75 -51.72 -10.63
N LYS A 121 -7.68 -51.83 -11.96
CA LYS A 121 -7.79 -50.66 -12.86
C LYS A 121 -9.19 -50.06 -12.86
N MET A 122 -10.23 -50.87 -12.74
CA MET A 122 -11.62 -50.41 -12.61
C MET A 122 -11.81 -49.73 -11.26
N LYS A 123 -11.29 -50.34 -10.18
CA LYS A 123 -11.28 -49.77 -8.83
C LYS A 123 -10.40 -48.52 -8.76
N GLN A 124 -9.27 -48.44 -9.46
CA GLN A 124 -8.43 -47.25 -9.57
C GLN A 124 -9.06 -46.17 -10.46
N ARG A 125 -9.87 -46.53 -11.46
CA ARG A 125 -10.65 -45.55 -12.24
C ARG A 125 -11.79 -44.99 -11.41
N GLN A 126 -12.54 -45.84 -10.71
CA GLN A 126 -13.56 -45.42 -9.75
C GLN A 126 -12.95 -44.63 -8.59
N GLN A 127 -11.80 -45.05 -8.07
CA GLN A 127 -11.05 -44.32 -7.04
C GLN A 127 -10.54 -43.00 -7.59
N LYS A 128 -10.04 -42.92 -8.83
CA LYS A 128 -9.64 -41.65 -9.45
C LYS A 128 -10.82 -40.76 -9.79
N GLU A 129 -11.99 -41.30 -10.14
CA GLU A 129 -13.22 -40.52 -10.31
C GLU A 129 -13.75 -40.02 -8.96
N ILE A 130 -13.65 -40.83 -7.90
CA ILE A 130 -13.96 -40.43 -6.52
C ILE A 130 -12.94 -39.41 -6.03
N ASP A 131 -11.65 -39.58 -6.28
CA ASP A 131 -10.58 -38.64 -5.92
C ASP A 131 -10.70 -37.36 -6.75
N GLN A 132 -11.11 -37.41 -8.03
CA GLN A 132 -11.40 -36.23 -8.84
C GLN A 132 -12.68 -35.52 -8.38
N MET A 133 -13.72 -36.25 -7.95
CA MET A 133 -14.89 -35.64 -7.31
C MET A 133 -14.53 -35.04 -5.95
N LEU A 134 -13.73 -35.72 -5.13
CA LEU A 134 -13.26 -35.23 -3.83
C LEU A 134 -12.31 -34.05 -3.98
N GLU A 135 -11.44 -34.03 -4.99
CA GLU A 135 -10.60 -32.88 -5.34
C GLU A 135 -11.44 -31.73 -5.88
N TYR A 136 -12.48 -32.01 -6.68
CA TYR A 136 -13.41 -30.99 -7.14
C TYR A 136 -14.23 -30.41 -5.97
N GLU A 137 -14.68 -31.24 -5.05
CA GLU A 137 -15.41 -30.84 -3.84
C GLU A 137 -14.50 -30.10 -2.86
N ARG A 138 -13.27 -30.56 -2.66
CA ARG A 138 -12.23 -29.88 -1.88
C ARG A 138 -11.85 -28.54 -2.51
N ARG A 139 -11.69 -28.47 -3.83
CA ARG A 139 -11.40 -27.22 -4.56
C ARG A 139 -12.61 -26.26 -4.50
N MET A 140 -13.84 -26.76 -4.59
CA MET A 140 -15.04 -25.96 -4.42
C MET A 140 -15.20 -25.45 -2.98
N GLN A 141 -14.81 -26.26 -1.99
CA GLN A 141 -14.84 -25.90 -0.58
C GLN A 141 -13.73 -24.91 -0.24
N GLU A 142 -12.53 -25.05 -0.81
CA GLU A 142 -11.46 -24.05 -0.76
C GLU A 142 -11.89 -22.72 -1.40
N ILE A 143 -12.58 -22.76 -2.54
CA ILE A 143 -13.12 -21.54 -3.17
C ILE A 143 -14.18 -20.90 -2.28
N ARG A 144 -15.05 -21.69 -1.65
CA ARG A 144 -16.06 -21.20 -0.69
C ARG A 144 -15.39 -20.60 0.55
N LEU A 145 -14.42 -21.28 1.15
CA LEU A 145 -13.68 -20.78 2.31
C LEU A 145 -12.88 -19.53 1.98
N ARG A 146 -12.25 -19.46 0.80
CA ARG A 146 -11.50 -18.29 0.34
C ARG A 146 -12.42 -17.10 0.02
N ASN A 147 -13.62 -17.36 -0.49
CA ASN A 147 -14.64 -16.34 -0.69
C ASN A 147 -15.29 -15.90 0.63
N GLU A 148 -15.50 -16.82 1.56
CA GLU A 148 -16.03 -16.55 2.89
C GLU A 148 -15.01 -15.78 3.75
N GLU A 149 -13.72 -16.11 3.67
CA GLU A 149 -12.64 -15.34 4.28
C GLU A 149 -12.50 -13.96 3.65
N LYS A 150 -12.59 -13.84 2.32
CA LYS A 150 -12.64 -12.53 1.65
C LYS A 150 -13.84 -11.71 2.10
N GLN A 151 -15.02 -12.32 2.22
CA GLN A 151 -16.23 -11.66 2.73
C GLN A 151 -16.09 -11.28 4.20
N LYS A 152 -15.56 -12.15 5.06
CA LYS A 152 -15.31 -11.85 6.48
C LYS A 152 -14.29 -10.75 6.65
N LEU A 153 -13.22 -10.75 5.85
CA LEU A 153 -12.21 -9.69 5.87
C LEU A 153 -12.79 -8.36 5.36
N GLN A 154 -13.64 -8.40 4.33
CA GLN A 154 -14.34 -7.22 3.82
C GLN A 154 -15.36 -6.68 4.83
N MET A 155 -16.10 -7.55 5.52
CA MET A 155 -17.06 -7.20 6.57
C MET A 155 -16.36 -6.68 7.82
N ALA A 156 -15.23 -7.27 8.23
CA ALA A 156 -14.40 -6.78 9.34
C ALA A 156 -13.76 -5.43 9.01
N LYS A 157 -13.37 -5.21 7.74
CA LYS A 157 -12.85 -3.92 7.25
C LYS A 157 -13.94 -2.86 7.17
N GLN A 158 -15.18 -3.23 6.79
CA GLN A 158 -16.33 -2.34 6.87
C GLN A 158 -16.68 -1.99 8.32
N MET A 159 -16.67 -2.98 9.22
CA MET A 159 -16.94 -2.75 10.64
C MET A 159 -15.86 -1.89 11.29
N ARG A 160 -14.57 -2.07 10.93
CA ARG A 160 -13.48 -1.17 11.37
C ARG A 160 -13.61 0.23 10.80
N ARG A 161 -13.99 0.36 9.53
CA ARG A 161 -14.23 1.67 8.91
C ARG A 161 -15.44 2.37 9.55
N GLU A 162 -16.46 1.62 9.93
CA GLU A 162 -17.63 2.13 10.64
C GLU A 162 -17.28 2.52 12.08
N GLN A 163 -16.43 1.74 12.76
CA GLN A 163 -15.87 2.10 14.07
C GLN A 163 -14.97 3.34 13.99
N GLU A 164 -14.10 3.46 12.99
CA GLU A 164 -13.26 4.65 12.77
C GLU A 164 -14.09 5.88 12.37
N LEU A 165 -15.18 5.70 11.60
CA LEU A 165 -16.13 6.77 11.32
C LEU A 165 -16.92 7.17 12.56
N LEU A 166 -17.29 6.22 13.42
CA LEU A 166 -17.92 6.47 14.71
C LEU A 166 -16.95 7.17 15.66
N GLU A 167 -15.68 6.78 15.71
CA GLU A 167 -14.65 7.43 16.51
C GLU A 167 -14.31 8.81 15.97
N LYS A 168 -14.23 9.00 14.64
CA LYS A 168 -14.08 10.34 14.04
C LYS A 168 -15.30 11.21 14.25
N ARG A 169 -16.52 10.66 14.19
CA ARG A 169 -17.74 11.40 14.54
C ARG A 169 -17.76 11.73 16.02
N ALA A 170 -17.38 10.81 16.89
CA ALA A 170 -17.28 11.04 18.34
C ALA A 170 -16.17 12.04 18.67
N GLN A 171 -15.04 12.04 17.96
CA GLN A 171 -13.97 13.03 18.10
C GLN A 171 -14.38 14.39 17.56
N GLN A 172 -15.06 14.45 16.41
CA GLN A 172 -15.62 15.70 15.88
C GLN A 172 -16.77 16.22 16.75
N GLU A 173 -17.58 15.35 17.35
CA GLU A 173 -18.61 15.71 18.32
C GLU A 173 -18.00 16.13 19.65
N TYR A 174 -16.92 15.48 20.12
CA TYR A 174 -16.18 15.88 21.31
C TYR A 174 -15.45 17.21 21.09
N GLU A 175 -14.87 17.44 19.91
CA GLU A 175 -14.20 18.70 19.56
C GLU A 175 -15.22 19.82 19.31
N LYS A 176 -16.38 19.49 18.74
CA LYS A 176 -17.53 20.39 18.64
C LYS A 176 -18.15 20.66 20.01
N GLN A 177 -18.19 19.69 20.92
CA GLN A 177 -18.61 19.84 22.31
C GLN A 177 -17.60 20.67 23.11
N MET A 178 -16.29 20.55 22.87
CA MET A 178 -15.27 21.39 23.50
C MET A 178 -15.33 22.84 22.98
N ARG A 179 -15.56 23.03 21.66
CA ARG A 179 -15.80 24.37 21.07
C ARG A 179 -17.16 24.94 21.45
N GLU A 180 -18.18 24.10 21.61
CA GLU A 180 -19.47 24.48 22.15
C GLU A 180 -19.34 24.81 23.63
N GLU A 181 -18.63 24.04 24.46
CA GLU A 181 -18.38 24.33 25.88
C GLU A 181 -17.55 25.60 26.07
N GLU A 182 -16.60 25.89 25.19
CA GLU A 182 -15.85 27.15 25.20
C GLU A 182 -16.75 28.34 24.81
N LYS A 183 -17.61 28.17 23.79
CA LYS A 183 -18.66 29.14 23.44
C LYS A 183 -19.75 29.23 24.53
N LYS A 184 -20.03 28.14 25.24
CA LYS A 184 -21.02 28.00 26.31
C LYS A 184 -20.48 28.56 27.61
N LYS A 185 -19.16 28.59 27.83
CA LYS A 185 -18.51 29.28 28.95
C LYS A 185 -18.55 30.80 28.73
N LYS A 186 -18.35 31.23 27.48
CA LYS A 186 -18.54 32.62 27.04
C LYS A 186 -20.01 33.07 27.09
N GLN A 187 -20.92 32.20 26.69
CA GLN A 187 -22.37 32.39 26.83
C GLN A 187 -22.84 32.20 28.27
N GLN A 188 -22.18 31.42 29.13
CA GLN A 188 -22.54 31.24 30.55
C GLN A 188 -22.22 32.46 31.39
N ASP A 189 -21.21 33.26 30.99
CA ASP A 189 -20.96 34.54 31.61
C ASP A 189 -22.03 35.59 31.20
N GLU A 190 -22.65 35.44 30.01
CA GLU A 190 -23.82 36.23 29.56
C GLU A 190 -25.17 35.66 30.08
N GLU A 191 -25.29 34.35 30.21
CA GLU A 191 -26.46 33.60 30.68
C GLU A 191 -26.53 33.62 32.20
N ARG A 192 -25.43 33.82 32.95
CA ARG A 192 -25.50 34.04 34.42
C ARG A 192 -26.37 35.27 34.77
N GLN A 193 -26.57 36.19 33.82
CA GLN A 193 -27.54 37.28 33.92
C GLN A 193 -28.98 36.89 33.52
N GLN A 194 -29.19 35.85 32.70
CA GLN A 194 -30.52 35.36 32.31
C GLN A 194 -31.01 34.15 33.15
N ARG A 195 -30.11 33.41 33.82
CA ARG A 195 -30.38 32.19 34.61
C ARG A 195 -31.10 32.44 35.93
N GLN A 196 -31.28 33.70 36.33
CA GLN A 196 -32.18 34.06 37.41
C GLN A 196 -33.66 33.94 37.01
N LEU A 197 -33.99 33.93 35.71
CA LEU A 197 -35.39 33.88 35.22
C LEU A 197 -35.88 32.47 34.82
N ALA A 198 -34.99 31.52 34.52
CA ALA A 198 -35.40 30.19 34.01
C ALA A 198 -35.55 29.09 35.09
N SER A 199 -35.09 29.33 36.32
CA SER A 199 -35.15 28.35 37.42
C SER A 199 -36.58 27.97 37.85
N GLU A 200 -37.60 28.72 37.43
CA GLU A 200 -39.01 28.39 37.73
C GLU A 200 -39.58 27.29 36.82
N HIS A 201 -39.04 27.09 35.61
CA HIS A 201 -39.73 26.29 34.59
C HIS A 201 -39.41 24.79 34.63
N PHE A 202 -38.24 24.42 35.16
CA PHE A 202 -37.76 23.03 35.16
C PHE A 202 -38.41 22.12 36.23
N ARG A 203 -39.09 22.70 37.22
CA ARG A 203 -39.77 21.91 38.27
C ARG A 203 -41.03 21.19 37.77
N ARG A 204 -41.58 21.55 36.59
CA ARG A 204 -42.84 21.01 36.05
C ARG A 204 -42.69 19.83 35.09
N GLU A 205 -41.49 19.50 34.63
CA GLU A 205 -41.29 18.50 33.56
C GLU A 205 -40.87 17.11 34.07
N GLN A 206 -40.43 17.02 35.34
CA GLN A 206 -39.93 15.79 35.97
C GLN A 206 -41.03 14.76 36.31
N GLU A 207 -42.31 15.14 36.32
CA GLU A 207 -43.41 14.24 36.70
C GLU A 207 -43.99 13.42 35.54
N ARG A 208 -43.74 13.78 34.28
CA ARG A 208 -44.35 13.07 33.12
C ARG A 208 -43.58 11.82 32.66
N ALA A 209 -42.27 11.73 32.95
CA ALA A 209 -41.42 10.66 32.42
C ALA A 209 -41.56 9.30 33.15
N LYS A 210 -42.19 9.26 34.33
CA LYS A 210 -42.31 8.02 35.12
C LYS A 210 -43.44 7.08 34.68
N MET A 211 -44.48 7.56 34.00
CA MET A 211 -45.64 6.73 33.63
C MET A 211 -45.48 5.93 32.33
N GLU A 212 -44.43 6.18 31.54
CA GLU A 212 -44.28 5.55 30.21
C GLU A 212 -43.45 4.25 30.25
N GLN A 213 -42.68 4.01 31.32
CA GLN A 213 -41.80 2.83 31.45
C GLN A 213 -42.53 1.53 31.85
N GLU A 214 -43.70 1.61 32.49
CA GLU A 214 -44.39 0.41 33.00
C GLU A 214 -45.15 -0.37 31.91
N LYS A 215 -45.50 0.27 30.78
CA LYS A 215 -46.32 -0.35 29.72
C LYS A 215 -45.54 -1.27 28.77
N GLN A 216 -44.22 -1.15 28.67
CA GLN A 216 -43.41 -1.95 27.71
C GLN A 216 -43.00 -3.34 28.23
N VAL A 217 -43.14 -3.60 29.53
CA VAL A 217 -42.65 -4.83 30.16
C VAL A 217 -43.60 -6.02 29.92
N GLN A 218 -44.91 -5.79 29.78
CA GLN A 218 -45.89 -6.88 29.67
C GLN A 218 -45.94 -7.56 28.29
N LEU A 219 -45.59 -6.85 27.22
CA LEU A 219 -45.60 -7.39 25.84
C LEU A 219 -44.48 -8.40 25.56
N LYS A 220 -43.42 -8.44 26.39
CA LYS A 220 -42.26 -9.32 26.20
C LYS A 220 -42.44 -10.74 26.76
N ILE A 221 -43.48 -10.99 27.54
CA ILE A 221 -43.65 -12.26 28.28
C ILE A 221 -44.41 -13.30 27.44
N GLU A 222 -45.28 -12.88 26.53
CA GLU A 222 -46.14 -13.78 25.73
C GLU A 222 -45.45 -14.33 24.47
N ALA A 223 -44.44 -13.62 23.94
CA ALA A 223 -43.65 -14.06 22.78
C ALA A 223 -42.76 -15.28 23.08
N LYS A 224 -42.36 -15.47 24.35
CA LYS A 224 -41.41 -16.53 24.77
C LYS A 224 -41.99 -17.94 24.73
N ARG A 225 -43.32 -18.08 24.85
CA ARG A 225 -43.97 -19.40 24.98
C ARG A 225 -44.20 -20.12 23.64
N LYS A 226 -44.26 -19.38 22.52
CA LYS A 226 -44.38 -19.95 21.15
C LYS A 226 -43.03 -20.33 20.52
N GLU A 227 -41.92 -19.98 21.15
CA GLU A 227 -40.56 -20.26 20.68
C GLU A 227 -40.02 -21.63 21.14
N GLU A 228 -40.51 -22.14 22.28
CA GLU A 228 -40.02 -23.37 22.92
C GLU A 228 -40.40 -24.65 22.17
N GLU A 229 -41.47 -24.66 21.38
CA GLU A 229 -41.96 -25.85 20.68
C GLU A 229 -41.28 -26.09 19.31
N ARG A 230 -40.75 -25.03 18.66
CA ARG A 230 -39.85 -25.16 17.50
C ARG A 230 -38.44 -25.65 17.90
N ARG A 231 -38.09 -25.46 19.17
CA ARG A 231 -36.77 -25.72 19.76
C ARG A 231 -36.44 -27.21 19.87
N LEU A 232 -37.43 -28.06 20.15
CA LEU A 232 -37.20 -29.49 20.40
C LEU A 232 -36.79 -30.27 19.13
N LYS A 233 -37.32 -29.91 17.96
CA LYS A 233 -36.97 -30.54 16.67
C LYS A 233 -35.69 -29.99 16.05
N GLN A 234 -35.29 -28.77 16.43
CA GLN A 234 -34.00 -28.18 16.09
C GLN A 234 -32.85 -28.74 16.97
N LEU A 235 -33.17 -29.26 18.17
CA LEU A 235 -32.21 -29.77 19.15
C LEU A 235 -31.45 -31.03 18.71
N GLN A 236 -32.11 -31.96 18.02
CA GLN A 236 -31.47 -33.21 17.55
C GLN A 236 -30.54 -32.98 16.35
N PHE A 237 -30.83 -31.99 15.50
CA PHE A 237 -29.93 -31.53 14.43
C PHE A 237 -28.83 -30.61 14.98
N GLN A 238 -29.12 -29.83 16.03
CA GLN A 238 -28.15 -29.05 16.78
C GLN A 238 -27.15 -29.92 17.53
N GLN A 239 -27.49 -31.09 18.09
CA GLN A 239 -26.51 -31.89 18.85
C GLN A 239 -25.34 -32.40 17.99
N GLN A 240 -25.61 -32.84 16.75
CA GLN A 240 -24.55 -33.24 15.80
C GLN A 240 -23.75 -32.02 15.29
N THR A 241 -24.41 -30.87 15.12
CA THR A 241 -23.75 -29.60 14.77
C THR A 241 -22.98 -29.00 15.96
N GLN A 242 -23.44 -29.25 17.20
CA GLN A 242 -22.88 -28.75 18.46
C GLN A 242 -21.63 -29.51 18.86
N GLN A 243 -21.53 -30.81 18.59
CA GLN A 243 -20.27 -31.52 18.84
C GLN A 243 -19.15 -31.02 17.91
N ILE A 244 -19.49 -30.75 16.65
CA ILE A 244 -18.55 -30.15 15.68
C ILE A 244 -18.26 -28.70 16.06
N GLN A 245 -19.27 -27.92 16.43
CA GLN A 245 -19.08 -26.55 16.91
C GLN A 245 -18.32 -26.47 18.23
N GLN A 246 -18.51 -27.39 19.18
CA GLN A 246 -17.79 -27.44 20.46
C GLN A 246 -16.30 -27.70 20.26
N GLN A 247 -15.93 -28.59 19.33
CA GLN A 247 -14.52 -28.78 18.99
C GLN A 247 -13.91 -27.50 18.37
N TYR A 248 -14.65 -26.82 17.50
CA TYR A 248 -14.26 -25.51 16.98
C TYR A 248 -14.26 -24.40 18.04
N GLU A 249 -15.17 -24.47 19.02
CA GLU A 249 -15.35 -23.47 20.07
C GLU A 249 -14.28 -23.64 21.15
N GLU A 250 -13.87 -24.86 21.49
CA GLU A 250 -12.71 -25.14 22.34
C GLU A 250 -11.40 -24.70 21.67
N GLU A 251 -11.25 -24.93 20.36
CA GLU A 251 -10.08 -24.44 19.61
C GLU A 251 -10.07 -22.91 19.50
N MET A 252 -11.23 -22.30 19.27
CA MET A 252 -11.42 -20.85 19.30
C MET A 252 -11.21 -20.28 20.70
N GLN A 253 -11.64 -20.95 21.76
CA GLN A 253 -11.44 -20.53 23.14
C GLN A 253 -9.97 -20.64 23.54
N ARG A 254 -9.25 -21.68 23.10
CA ARG A 254 -7.79 -21.76 23.25
C ARG A 254 -7.08 -20.62 22.50
N LYS A 255 -7.47 -20.35 21.25
CA LYS A 255 -6.94 -19.20 20.48
C LYS A 255 -7.32 -17.87 21.12
N ARG A 256 -8.52 -17.74 21.69
CA ARG A 256 -9.00 -16.56 22.40
C ARG A 256 -8.27 -16.36 23.73
N LEU A 257 -7.94 -17.43 24.46
CA LEU A 257 -7.16 -17.36 25.69
C LEU A 257 -5.72 -16.95 25.39
N ILE A 258 -5.11 -17.52 24.33
CA ILE A 258 -3.78 -17.12 23.86
C ILE A 258 -3.78 -15.67 23.36
N MET A 259 -4.84 -15.25 22.66
CA MET A 259 -5.00 -13.87 22.19
C MET A 259 -5.25 -12.91 23.35
N GLN A 260 -6.04 -13.30 24.36
CA GLN A 260 -6.28 -12.52 25.58
C GLN A 260 -5.02 -12.43 26.44
N GLN A 261 -4.19 -13.48 26.51
CA GLN A 261 -2.88 -13.42 27.16
C GLN A 261 -1.95 -12.46 26.43
N LYS A 262 -1.86 -12.54 25.10
CA LYS A 262 -1.08 -11.59 24.29
C LYS A 262 -1.61 -10.16 24.33
N GLU A 263 -2.93 -10.00 24.42
CA GLU A 263 -3.58 -8.69 24.54
C GLU A 263 -3.42 -8.13 25.95
N ALA A 264 -3.43 -8.96 27.00
CA ALA A 264 -3.09 -8.57 28.36
C ALA A 264 -1.62 -8.17 28.49
N GLU A 265 -0.69 -8.91 27.88
CA GLU A 265 0.73 -8.55 27.82
C GLU A 265 0.95 -7.23 27.05
N ARG A 266 0.23 -7.06 25.92
CA ARG A 266 0.26 -5.81 25.15
C ARG A 266 -0.32 -4.64 25.96
N LEU A 267 -1.42 -4.85 26.68
CA LEU A 267 -2.03 -3.85 27.55
C LEU A 267 -1.14 -3.52 28.75
N GLN A 268 -0.48 -4.50 29.36
CA GLN A 268 0.53 -4.26 30.40
C GLN A 268 1.71 -3.47 29.85
N THR A 269 2.18 -3.76 28.64
CA THR A 269 3.25 -3.01 27.98
C THR A 269 2.81 -1.57 27.69
N ILE A 270 1.58 -1.37 27.22
CA ILE A 270 1.00 -0.04 26.98
C ILE A 270 0.82 0.72 28.29
N GLU A 271 0.38 0.06 29.36
CA GLU A 271 0.19 0.68 30.68
C GLU A 271 1.54 1.03 31.33
N ILE A 272 2.58 0.21 31.17
CA ILE A 272 3.95 0.53 31.58
C ILE A 272 4.47 1.74 30.81
N GLN A 273 4.29 1.78 29.47
CA GLN A 273 4.69 2.93 28.66
C GLN A 273 3.88 4.20 29.00
N ARG A 274 2.61 4.04 29.35
CA ARG A 274 1.76 5.14 29.80
C ARG A 274 2.21 5.68 31.16
N GLN A 275 2.54 4.80 32.10
CA GLN A 275 3.09 5.18 33.40
C GLN A 275 4.46 5.85 33.26
N GLN A 276 5.32 5.37 32.36
CA GLN A 276 6.59 6.04 32.03
C GLN A 276 6.38 7.44 31.46
N ARG A 277 5.45 7.61 30.50
CA ARG A 277 5.13 8.95 29.97
C ARG A 277 4.52 9.87 31.02
N ILE A 278 3.71 9.34 31.94
CA ILE A 278 3.17 10.12 33.07
C ILE A 278 4.31 10.54 34.00
N GLN A 279 5.26 9.66 34.32
CA GLN A 279 6.43 9.98 35.14
C GLN A 279 7.35 11.00 34.45
N GLU A 280 7.65 10.82 33.17
CA GLU A 280 8.44 11.77 32.36
C GLU A 280 7.75 13.14 32.28
N SER A 281 6.43 13.15 32.10
CA SER A 281 5.64 14.39 32.11
C SER A 281 5.65 15.07 33.49
N GLN A 282 5.54 14.30 34.58
CA GLN A 282 5.64 14.81 35.94
C GLN A 282 7.05 15.35 36.24
N GLN A 283 8.10 14.68 35.79
CA GLN A 283 9.48 15.16 35.92
C GLN A 283 9.70 16.44 35.11
N ALA A 284 9.21 16.52 33.88
CA ALA A 284 9.28 17.73 33.07
C ALA A 284 8.49 18.90 33.70
N GLN A 285 7.34 18.62 34.33
CA GLN A 285 6.58 19.62 35.09
C GLN A 285 7.33 20.10 36.34
N GLN A 286 7.99 19.19 37.06
CA GLN A 286 8.83 19.54 38.22
C GLN A 286 10.05 20.38 37.79
N GLU A 287 10.72 20.02 36.70
CA GLU A 287 11.84 20.81 36.16
C GLU A 287 11.38 22.20 35.70
N LEU A 288 10.22 22.29 35.04
CA LEU A 288 9.65 23.57 34.64
C LEU A 288 9.25 24.40 35.86
N ALA A 289 8.68 23.79 36.89
CA ALA A 289 8.36 24.46 38.15
C ALA A 289 9.62 24.98 38.84
N ILE A 290 10.70 24.20 38.90
CA ILE A 290 12.01 24.63 39.42
C ILE A 290 12.57 25.81 38.60
N LYS A 291 12.49 25.75 37.26
CA LYS A 291 12.91 26.85 36.39
C LYS A 291 12.09 28.13 36.63
N LEU A 292 10.77 28.01 36.82
CA LEU A 292 9.89 29.14 37.12
C LEU A 292 10.14 29.72 38.52
N VAL A 293 10.38 28.88 39.53
CA VAL A 293 10.78 29.32 40.87
C VAL A 293 12.12 30.06 40.81
N ASN A 294 13.12 29.51 40.13
CA ASN A 294 14.42 30.17 39.95
C ASN A 294 14.32 31.49 39.18
N ALA A 295 13.42 31.59 38.20
CA ALA A 295 13.14 32.84 37.50
C ALA A 295 12.47 33.87 38.43
N ARG A 296 11.52 33.44 39.27
CA ARG A 296 10.90 34.30 40.30
C ARG A 296 11.89 34.79 41.33
N VAL A 297 12.74 33.91 41.86
CA VAL A 297 13.80 34.29 42.82
C VAL A 297 14.74 35.32 42.19
N LYS A 298 15.18 35.12 40.94
CA LYS A 298 16.02 36.12 40.24
C LYS A 298 15.31 37.47 40.05
N GLN A 299 14.02 37.45 39.73
CA GLN A 299 13.22 38.67 39.58
C GLN A 299 12.99 39.37 40.93
N GLU A 300 12.78 38.59 41.99
CA GLU A 300 12.65 39.08 43.36
C GLU A 300 13.96 39.68 43.89
N ASP A 301 15.09 39.05 43.60
CA ASP A 301 16.43 39.58 43.90
C ASP A 301 16.67 40.90 43.16
N GLN A 302 16.27 41.00 41.88
CA GLN A 302 16.34 42.27 41.13
C GLN A 302 15.46 43.35 41.75
N LEU A 303 14.22 43.02 42.15
CA LEU A 303 13.32 43.95 42.83
C LEU A 303 13.85 44.35 44.22
N ASN A 304 14.42 43.43 44.98
CA ASN A 304 15.02 43.70 46.28
C ASN A 304 16.29 44.55 46.15
N ASN A 305 17.09 44.34 45.11
CA ASN A 305 18.23 45.20 44.81
C ASN A 305 17.78 46.61 44.40
N MET A 306 16.69 46.74 43.63
CA MET A 306 16.09 48.04 43.34
C MET A 306 15.53 48.71 44.60
N LYS A 307 14.83 47.98 45.47
CA LYS A 307 14.34 48.49 46.78
C LYS A 307 15.50 48.96 47.65
N LYS A 308 16.55 48.16 47.84
CA LYS A 308 17.76 48.56 48.58
C LYS A 308 18.42 49.80 47.98
N SER A 309 18.47 49.92 46.64
CA SER A 309 19.01 51.10 45.97
C SER A 309 18.15 52.35 46.17
N PHE A 310 16.84 52.17 46.30
CA PHE A 310 15.87 53.23 46.58
C PHE A 310 15.95 53.65 48.05
N ASP A 311 16.01 52.71 48.99
CA ASP A 311 16.17 52.96 50.42
C ASP A 311 17.49 53.69 50.70
N LEU A 312 18.59 53.30 50.06
CA LEU A 312 19.87 54.01 50.14
C LEU A 312 19.79 55.43 49.58
N LYS A 313 19.03 55.65 48.50
CA LYS A 313 18.79 57.01 47.97
C LYS A 313 17.91 57.82 48.91
N GLN A 314 16.90 57.21 49.52
CA GLN A 314 15.98 57.86 50.45
C GLN A 314 16.70 58.24 51.74
N GLN A 315 17.57 57.37 52.27
CA GLN A 315 18.46 57.67 53.40
C GLN A 315 19.42 58.82 53.09
N ARG A 316 19.98 58.90 51.87
CA ARG A 316 20.82 60.05 51.45
C ARG A 316 20.02 61.35 51.35
N ILE A 317 18.78 61.28 50.88
CA ILE A 317 17.88 62.45 50.83
C ILE A 317 17.52 62.89 52.25
N GLU A 318 17.24 61.95 53.14
CA GLU A 318 16.91 62.24 54.54
C GLU A 318 18.11 62.78 55.32
N GLN A 319 19.33 62.27 55.09
CA GLN A 319 20.57 62.86 55.61
C GLN A 319 20.75 64.30 55.14
N ARG A 320 20.61 64.57 53.84
CA ARG A 320 20.66 65.95 53.32
C ARG A 320 19.56 66.84 53.90
N ARG A 321 18.38 66.27 54.16
CA ARG A 321 17.27 67.00 54.80
C ARG A 321 17.59 67.33 56.27
N ARG A 322 18.20 66.40 57.02
CA ARG A 322 18.65 66.65 58.40
C ARG A 322 19.75 67.70 58.45
N GLU A 323 20.75 67.60 57.57
CA GLU A 323 21.81 68.63 57.43
C GLU A 323 21.21 70.00 57.09
N PHE A 324 20.17 70.05 56.26
CA PHE A 324 19.47 71.28 55.92
C PHE A 324 18.62 71.84 57.09
N GLU A 325 17.95 70.98 57.86
CA GLU A 325 17.18 71.38 59.05
C GLU A 325 18.10 71.87 60.18
N GLU A 326 19.26 71.25 60.38
CA GLU A 326 20.31 71.72 61.32
C GLU A 326 20.89 73.07 60.88
N MET A 327 21.20 73.23 59.59
CA MET A 327 21.68 74.51 59.03
C MET A 327 20.61 75.62 59.15
N LYS A 328 19.33 75.28 58.99
CA LYS A 328 18.20 76.20 59.16
C LYS A 328 18.01 76.61 60.62
N MET A 329 18.19 75.70 61.58
CA MET A 329 18.14 75.98 63.01
C MET A 329 19.28 76.91 63.46
N GLN A 330 20.50 76.71 62.94
CA GLN A 330 21.62 77.64 63.19
C GLN A 330 21.34 79.05 62.65
N LYS A 331 20.76 79.15 61.45
CA LYS A 331 20.39 80.44 60.84
C LYS A 331 19.26 81.17 61.58
N MET A 332 18.32 80.43 62.18
CA MET A 332 17.28 81.00 63.05
C MET A 332 17.86 81.60 64.34
N TYR A 333 18.88 80.95 64.92
CA TYR A 333 19.56 81.43 66.12
C TYR A 333 20.39 82.69 65.85
N GLU A 334 21.10 82.74 64.71
CA GLU A 334 21.85 83.93 64.27
C GLU A 334 20.92 85.13 63.98
N ASN A 335 19.75 84.88 63.35
CA ASN A 335 18.75 85.93 63.11
C ASN A 335 18.10 86.46 64.39
N GLN A 336 17.93 85.64 65.44
CA GLN A 336 17.44 86.09 66.75
C GLN A 336 18.43 87.05 67.44
N ILE A 337 19.74 86.83 67.29
CA ILE A 337 20.78 87.71 67.83
C ILE A 337 20.83 89.04 67.07
N GLN A 338 20.68 89.02 65.74
CA GLN A 338 20.68 90.22 64.90
C GLN A 338 19.40 91.07 65.08
N ALA A 339 18.25 90.43 65.36
CA ALA A 339 17.00 91.13 65.65
C ALA A 339 17.05 91.94 66.97
N LEU A 340 17.75 91.43 67.99
CA LEU A 340 17.97 92.14 69.26
C LEU A 340 18.87 93.37 69.10
N GLN A 341 19.89 93.30 68.21
CA GLN A 341 20.76 94.44 67.89
C GLN A 341 20.07 95.51 67.01
N HIS A 342 19.07 95.11 66.22
CA HIS A 342 18.31 96.05 65.38
C HIS A 342 17.27 96.86 66.18
N GLN A 343 16.89 96.39 67.38
CA GLN A 343 15.95 97.08 68.27
C GLN A 343 16.57 98.32 68.96
N GLU A 344 17.89 98.38 69.12
CA GLU A 344 18.58 99.55 69.70
C GLU A 344 18.80 100.69 68.69
N LYS A 345 18.96 100.37 67.40
CA LYS A 345 19.22 101.36 66.33
C LYS A 345 17.97 102.10 65.82
N ILE A 346 16.78 101.72 66.27
CA ILE A 346 15.50 102.35 65.86
C ILE A 346 15.20 103.63 66.69
N LYS A 347 15.86 103.84 67.83
CA LYS A 347 15.72 105.08 68.63
C LYS A 347 16.47 106.29 68.06
N GLU A 348 17.54 106.10 67.27
CA GLU A 348 18.36 107.19 66.71
C GLU A 348 17.85 107.74 65.36
N VAL A 349 16.87 107.07 64.72
CA VAL A 349 16.45 107.40 63.34
C VAL A 349 15.23 108.35 63.30
N MET A 350 14.55 108.60 64.42
CA MET A 350 13.42 109.54 64.46
C MET A 350 13.83 111.03 64.38
N GLU A 351 15.08 111.38 64.68
CA GLU A 351 15.55 112.78 64.64
C GLU A 351 16.07 113.23 63.26
N LYS A 352 16.43 112.29 62.36
CA LYS A 352 16.97 112.61 61.03
C LYS A 352 15.92 112.76 59.93
N ASN A 353 14.63 112.60 60.26
CA ASN A 353 13.54 112.54 59.29
C ASN A 353 13.01 113.92 58.82
N GLN A 354 13.49 115.03 59.41
CA GLN A 354 13.11 116.39 58.97
C GLN A 354 14.00 116.98 57.87
N ILE A 355 15.21 116.43 57.63
CA ILE A 355 16.12 116.90 56.56
C ILE A 355 15.89 116.11 55.24
N GLN A 356 15.17 114.98 55.29
CA GLN A 356 15.02 114.05 54.16
C GLN A 356 13.87 114.37 53.19
N GLU A 357 13.04 115.38 53.44
CA GLU A 357 11.97 115.74 52.50
C GLU A 357 12.47 116.57 51.30
N GLU A 358 13.57 117.30 51.40
CA GLU A 358 14.13 118.08 50.29
C GLU A 358 14.93 117.22 49.28
N LYS A 359 15.52 116.09 49.72
CA LYS A 359 16.24 115.15 48.83
C LYS A 359 15.34 114.33 47.89
N LYS A 360 14.06 114.15 48.25
CA LYS A 360 13.12 113.28 47.51
C LYS A 360 12.80 113.75 46.08
N LYS A 361 13.03 115.02 45.75
CA LYS A 361 12.81 115.55 44.39
C LYS A 361 13.95 115.24 43.41
N TYR A 362 15.18 115.04 43.87
CA TYR A 362 16.33 114.75 43.00
C TYR A 362 16.44 113.23 42.69
N ASP A 363 16.09 112.38 43.65
CA ASP A 363 16.16 110.92 43.51
C ASP A 363 15.12 110.32 42.54
N TYR A 364 14.00 111.01 42.30
CA TYR A 364 12.96 110.54 41.39
C TYR A 364 13.41 110.58 39.93
N PHE A 365 14.20 111.60 39.54
CA PHE A 365 14.70 111.74 38.17
C PHE A 365 15.83 110.73 37.87
N HIS A 366 16.70 110.47 38.85
CA HIS A 366 17.78 109.50 38.72
C HIS A 366 17.27 108.05 38.62
N LYS A 367 16.19 107.71 39.33
CA LYS A 367 15.55 106.39 39.26
C LYS A 367 14.86 106.13 37.93
N LEU A 368 14.34 107.15 37.27
CA LEU A 368 13.68 106.99 35.97
C LEU A 368 14.69 106.56 34.88
N GLN A 369 15.88 107.18 34.88
CA GLN A 369 16.96 106.87 33.95
C GLN A 369 17.59 105.49 34.21
N GLU A 370 17.69 105.07 35.47
CA GLU A 370 18.21 103.75 35.85
C GLU A 370 17.26 102.60 35.47
N VAL A 371 15.94 102.85 35.53
CA VAL A 371 14.92 101.89 35.07
C VAL A 371 14.95 101.73 33.55
N GLU A 372 15.23 102.80 32.81
CA GLU A 372 15.33 102.78 31.35
C GLU A 372 16.56 102.02 30.86
N GLN A 373 17.74 102.23 31.48
CA GLN A 373 18.96 101.47 31.17
C GLN A 373 18.83 99.98 31.51
N ARG A 374 18.20 99.64 32.65
CA ARG A 374 17.90 98.23 32.98
C ARG A 374 16.96 97.59 31.98
N LYS A 375 16.01 98.35 31.42
CA LYS A 375 15.09 97.84 30.39
C LYS A 375 15.82 97.50 29.09
N GLU A 376 16.75 98.35 28.65
CA GLU A 376 17.58 98.10 27.46
C GLU A 376 18.52 96.89 27.62
N GLU A 377 19.16 96.75 28.77
CA GLU A 377 20.02 95.58 29.06
C GLU A 377 19.23 94.26 29.06
N LEU A 378 18.02 94.28 29.64
CA LEU A 378 17.12 93.12 29.66
C LEU A 378 16.65 92.75 28.26
N GLU A 379 16.42 93.73 27.40
CA GLU A 379 16.03 93.52 26.00
C GLU A 379 17.18 92.95 25.16
N ARG A 380 18.41 93.42 25.40
CA ARG A 380 19.63 92.87 24.76
C ARG A 380 19.90 91.42 25.18
N LEU A 381 19.74 91.09 26.47
CA LEU A 381 19.86 89.73 26.98
C LEU A 381 18.77 88.81 26.39
N LYS A 382 17.52 89.29 26.30
CA LYS A 382 16.43 88.55 25.63
C LYS A 382 16.74 88.26 24.16
N GLN A 383 17.33 89.21 23.43
CA GLN A 383 17.73 88.98 22.03
C GLN A 383 18.84 87.94 21.91
N GLN A 384 19.86 87.99 22.77
CA GLN A 384 20.92 86.97 22.80
C GLN A 384 20.38 85.58 23.16
N GLU A 385 19.47 85.50 24.13
CA GLU A 385 18.81 84.25 24.51
C GLU A 385 17.98 83.68 23.35
N LEU A 386 17.28 84.54 22.59
CA LEU A 386 16.47 84.14 21.44
C LEU A 386 17.35 83.59 20.30
N ILE A 387 18.52 84.19 20.06
CA ILE A 387 19.51 83.70 19.08
C ILE A 387 20.10 82.36 19.52
N SER A 388 20.52 82.23 20.79
CA SER A 388 21.04 80.96 21.34
C SER A 388 19.98 79.84 21.26
N ARG A 389 18.73 80.16 21.57
CA ARG A 389 17.61 79.21 21.46
C ARG A 389 17.35 78.78 20.01
N LYS A 390 17.47 79.69 19.04
CA LYS A 390 17.36 79.36 17.61
C LYS A 390 18.51 78.44 17.16
N GLN A 391 19.74 78.68 17.60
CA GLN A 391 20.88 77.80 17.30
C GLN A 391 20.70 76.40 17.89
N GLN A 392 20.26 76.28 19.15
CA GLN A 392 19.97 74.99 19.77
C GLN A 392 18.84 74.22 19.07
N ILE A 393 17.82 74.92 18.57
CA ILE A 393 16.75 74.28 17.78
C ILE A 393 17.33 73.77 16.45
N TYR A 394 18.13 74.58 15.76
CA TYR A 394 18.77 74.20 14.50
C TYR A 394 19.72 73.00 14.65
N GLU A 395 20.54 72.95 15.70
CA GLU A 395 21.40 71.80 16.00
C GLU A 395 20.60 70.53 16.28
N LYS A 396 19.49 70.64 17.04
CA LYS A 396 18.58 69.51 17.29
C LYS A 396 17.88 69.05 16.00
N GLU A 397 17.53 69.96 15.11
CA GLU A 397 16.96 69.65 13.78
C GLU A 397 17.98 68.86 12.93
N LEU A 398 19.24 69.29 12.93
CA LEU A 398 20.31 68.61 12.20
C LEU A 398 20.58 67.20 12.74
N GLN A 399 20.59 67.05 14.08
CA GLN A 399 20.72 65.72 14.72
C GLN A 399 19.54 64.81 14.34
N ARG A 400 18.30 65.35 14.30
CA ARG A 400 17.13 64.59 13.85
C ARG A 400 17.28 64.13 12.40
N GLN A 401 17.74 65.00 11.50
CA GLN A 401 17.99 64.62 10.10
C GLN A 401 19.06 63.54 9.97
N GLN A 402 20.15 63.61 10.72
CA GLN A 402 21.19 62.58 10.71
C GLN A 402 20.67 61.23 11.23
N VAL A 403 19.86 61.22 12.29
CA VAL A 403 19.23 59.99 12.80
C VAL A 403 18.27 59.40 11.76
N LEU A 404 17.48 60.23 11.08
CA LEU A 404 16.59 59.78 10.00
C LEU A 404 17.37 59.13 8.85
N GLN A 405 18.45 59.77 8.37
CA GLN A 405 19.30 59.20 7.32
C GLN A 405 19.97 57.89 7.74
N ASN A 406 20.42 57.79 8.99
CA ASN A 406 21.01 56.55 9.51
C ASN A 406 19.98 55.42 9.61
N ASN A 407 18.75 55.74 10.04
CA ASN A 407 17.65 54.77 10.08
C ASN A 407 17.24 54.31 8.68
N GLU A 408 17.21 55.23 7.71
CA GLU A 408 16.93 54.92 6.30
C GLU A 408 17.97 53.97 5.71
N LYS A 409 19.27 54.27 5.89
CA LYS A 409 20.36 53.37 5.47
C LYS A 409 20.28 51.99 6.13
N GLN A 410 19.92 51.92 7.42
CA GLN A 410 19.73 50.64 8.08
C GLN A 410 18.54 49.85 7.51
N LEU A 411 17.47 50.54 7.13
CA LEU A 411 16.31 49.90 6.51
C LEU A 411 16.65 49.39 5.11
N GLU A 412 17.40 50.15 4.32
CA GLU A 412 17.91 49.74 3.01
C GLU A 412 18.80 48.50 3.12
N LEU A 413 19.75 48.48 4.07
CA LEU A 413 20.61 47.32 4.31
C LEU A 413 19.80 46.08 4.69
N LYS A 414 18.81 46.22 5.57
CA LYS A 414 17.90 45.11 5.93
C LYS A 414 17.08 44.62 4.74
N THR A 415 16.62 45.54 3.89
CA THR A 415 15.84 45.23 2.70
C THR A 415 16.69 44.49 1.67
N ASN A 416 17.92 44.94 1.44
CA ASN A 416 18.88 44.28 0.56
C ASN A 416 19.30 42.90 1.08
N ASP A 417 19.53 42.76 2.38
CA ASP A 417 19.79 41.46 3.01
C ASP A 417 18.61 40.49 2.87
N PHE A 418 17.38 40.99 2.98
CA PHE A 418 16.18 40.20 2.75
C PHE A 418 16.07 39.76 1.28
N LEU A 419 16.31 40.68 0.34
CA LEU A 419 16.27 40.39 -1.09
C LEU A 419 17.34 39.36 -1.49
N ARG A 420 18.57 39.48 -0.97
CA ARG A 420 19.64 38.50 -1.20
C ARG A 420 19.24 37.12 -0.68
N LYS A 421 18.75 37.04 0.57
CA LYS A 421 18.27 35.76 1.15
C LYS A 421 17.08 35.17 0.38
N PHE A 422 16.23 36.02 -0.19
CA PHE A 422 15.12 35.60 -1.03
C PHE A 422 15.63 34.98 -2.34
N GLN A 423 16.56 35.65 -3.03
CA GLN A 423 17.19 35.14 -4.25
C GLN A 423 17.96 33.83 -4.03
N GLU A 424 18.73 33.72 -2.94
CA GLU A 424 19.44 32.48 -2.57
C GLU A 424 18.45 31.32 -2.34
N LYS A 425 17.32 31.59 -1.68
CA LYS A 425 16.27 30.58 -1.48
C LYS A 425 15.60 30.19 -2.80
N GLU A 426 15.36 31.14 -3.68
CA GLU A 426 14.76 30.90 -4.99
C GLU A 426 15.69 30.04 -5.88
N GLN A 427 16.99 30.34 -5.90
CA GLN A 427 18.02 29.53 -6.56
C GLN A 427 18.04 28.10 -6.00
N LEU A 428 18.03 27.95 -4.66
CA LEU A 428 18.01 26.63 -4.03
C LEU A 428 16.73 25.85 -4.35
N ILE A 429 15.59 26.53 -4.46
CA ILE A 429 14.32 25.89 -4.90
C ILE A 429 14.45 25.44 -6.35
N TYR A 430 15.02 26.26 -7.24
CA TYR A 430 15.24 25.92 -8.64
C TYR A 430 16.19 24.73 -8.80
N GLU A 431 17.32 24.72 -8.10
CA GLU A 431 18.27 23.60 -8.06
C GLU A 431 17.60 22.31 -7.58
N LYS A 432 16.84 22.36 -6.48
CA LYS A 432 16.09 21.19 -5.99
C LYS A 432 15.02 20.70 -6.95
N GLN A 433 14.34 21.61 -7.65
CA GLN A 433 13.36 21.22 -8.67
C GLN A 433 14.05 20.54 -9.86
N PHE A 434 15.19 21.07 -10.30
CA PHE A 434 15.99 20.48 -11.36
C PHE A 434 16.55 19.10 -10.97
N GLU A 435 17.12 18.96 -9.78
CA GLU A 435 17.57 17.67 -9.23
C GLU A 435 16.42 16.66 -9.16
N LYS A 436 15.24 17.09 -8.69
CA LYS A 436 14.04 16.25 -8.67
C LYS A 436 13.62 15.79 -10.07
N GLN A 437 13.72 16.65 -11.09
CA GLN A 437 13.44 16.27 -12.47
C GLN A 437 14.46 15.26 -13.01
N GLN A 438 15.75 15.44 -12.72
CA GLN A 438 16.79 14.47 -13.10
C GLN A 438 16.56 13.11 -12.44
N ILE A 439 16.25 13.08 -11.14
CA ILE A 439 15.93 11.84 -10.43
C ILE A 439 14.68 11.17 -11.02
N GLN A 440 13.64 11.93 -11.33
CA GLN A 440 12.43 11.39 -11.96
C GLN A 440 12.71 10.82 -13.36
N HIS A 441 13.57 11.48 -14.12
CA HIS A 441 14.02 11.00 -15.43
C HIS A 441 14.80 9.69 -15.31
N GLU A 442 15.78 9.64 -14.40
CA GLU A 442 16.56 8.42 -14.13
C GLU A 442 15.68 7.27 -13.62
N GLN A 443 14.68 7.55 -12.78
CA GLN A 443 13.69 6.56 -12.35
C GLN A 443 12.93 5.97 -13.54
N LYS A 444 12.46 6.81 -14.47
CA LYS A 444 11.76 6.34 -15.69
C LYS A 444 12.65 5.46 -16.57
N VAL A 445 13.91 5.85 -16.76
CA VAL A 445 14.89 5.06 -17.53
C VAL A 445 15.11 3.70 -16.88
N ASN A 446 15.27 3.66 -15.56
CA ASN A 446 15.41 2.42 -14.80
C ASN A 446 14.14 1.55 -14.82
N GLU A 447 12.95 2.15 -14.79
CA GLU A 447 11.69 1.43 -14.93
C GLU A 447 11.56 0.78 -16.32
N LEU A 448 11.93 1.50 -17.38
CA LEU A 448 11.94 0.95 -18.74
C LEU A 448 12.92 -0.24 -18.87
N LEU A 449 14.10 -0.15 -18.24
CA LEU A 449 15.05 -1.28 -18.17
C LEU A 449 14.45 -2.49 -17.42
N LYS A 450 13.79 -2.25 -16.29
CA LYS A 450 13.11 -3.31 -15.53
C LYS A 450 11.96 -3.95 -16.31
N GLU A 451 11.17 -3.15 -17.02
CA GLU A 451 10.08 -3.66 -17.84
C GLU A 451 10.61 -4.52 -18.99
N GLN A 452 11.72 -4.10 -19.61
CA GLN A 452 12.41 -4.90 -20.62
C GLN A 452 12.91 -6.23 -20.04
N ASP A 453 13.57 -6.21 -18.89
CA ASP A 453 14.04 -7.43 -18.21
C ASP A 453 12.88 -8.39 -17.92
N LYS A 454 11.73 -7.86 -17.49
CA LYS A 454 10.52 -8.66 -17.26
C LYS A 454 10.00 -9.29 -18.55
N LYS A 455 9.93 -8.53 -19.65
CA LYS A 455 9.49 -9.04 -20.96
C LYS A 455 10.43 -10.15 -21.45
N GLU A 456 11.73 -9.92 -21.40
CA GLU A 456 12.74 -10.93 -21.80
C GLU A 456 12.67 -12.19 -20.93
N ALA A 457 12.47 -12.04 -19.62
CA ALA A 457 12.31 -13.18 -18.71
C ALA A 457 11.05 -14.00 -19.01
N LEU A 458 9.93 -13.33 -19.32
CA LEU A 458 8.69 -14.01 -19.72
C LEU A 458 8.87 -14.75 -21.05
N GLU A 459 9.50 -14.12 -22.06
CA GLU A 459 9.80 -14.76 -23.34
C GLU A 459 10.74 -15.97 -23.16
N ARG A 460 11.72 -15.88 -22.27
CA ARG A 460 12.59 -17.01 -21.90
C ARG A 460 11.77 -18.15 -21.28
N ILE A 461 10.87 -17.87 -20.34
CA ILE A 461 10.00 -18.89 -19.74
C ILE A 461 9.10 -19.54 -20.80
N MET A 462 8.51 -18.75 -21.70
CA MET A 462 7.69 -19.28 -22.79
C MET A 462 8.49 -20.23 -23.69
N ARG A 463 9.72 -19.85 -24.07
CA ARG A 463 10.61 -20.70 -24.88
C ARG A 463 10.99 -22.00 -24.17
N LEU A 464 11.23 -21.95 -22.86
CA LEU A 464 11.47 -23.15 -22.06
C LEU A 464 10.27 -24.10 -22.09
N GLN A 465 9.06 -23.57 -21.88
CA GLN A 465 7.83 -24.35 -21.92
C GLN A 465 7.57 -24.94 -23.32
N GLU A 466 7.85 -24.19 -24.38
CA GLU A 466 7.74 -24.68 -25.75
C GLU A 466 8.73 -25.82 -26.03
N TYR A 467 9.97 -25.69 -25.56
CA TYR A 467 10.98 -26.74 -25.69
C TYR A 467 10.58 -28.00 -24.91
N GLU A 468 10.04 -27.86 -23.69
CA GLU A 468 9.51 -28.98 -22.92
C GLU A 468 8.33 -29.68 -23.61
N LYS A 469 7.39 -28.90 -24.17
CA LYS A 469 6.28 -29.42 -24.98
C LYS A 469 6.78 -30.17 -26.20
N GLU A 470 7.80 -29.67 -26.89
CA GLU A 470 8.41 -30.33 -28.03
C GLU A 470 9.04 -31.67 -27.63
N LEU A 471 9.77 -31.69 -26.50
CA LEU A 471 10.37 -32.92 -25.97
C LEU A 471 9.30 -33.96 -25.59
N GLN A 472 8.19 -33.51 -24.98
CA GLN A 472 7.05 -34.38 -24.68
C GLN A 472 6.39 -34.91 -25.95
N ARG A 473 6.24 -34.07 -26.98
CA ARG A 473 5.69 -34.46 -28.29
C ARG A 473 6.58 -35.49 -28.97
N GLN A 474 7.89 -35.29 -28.96
CA GLN A 474 8.86 -36.25 -29.51
C GLN A 474 8.78 -37.58 -28.77
N LYS A 475 8.76 -37.58 -27.42
CA LYS A 475 8.57 -38.80 -26.62
C LYS A 475 7.25 -39.50 -26.94
N LEU A 476 6.18 -38.75 -27.18
CA LEU A 476 4.88 -39.31 -27.56
C LEU A 476 4.94 -39.94 -28.95
N GLN A 477 5.54 -39.27 -29.93
CA GLN A 477 5.75 -39.79 -31.29
C GLN A 477 6.59 -41.07 -31.28
N ASP A 478 7.66 -41.12 -30.49
CA ASP A 478 8.48 -42.32 -30.36
C ASP A 478 7.71 -43.48 -29.73
N LYS A 479 6.86 -43.21 -28.73
CA LYS A 479 5.95 -44.22 -28.16
C LYS A 479 4.91 -44.68 -29.18
N MET A 480 4.37 -43.78 -30.00
CA MET A 480 3.44 -44.12 -31.08
C MET A 480 4.11 -45.00 -32.13
N ARG A 481 5.31 -44.64 -32.62
CA ARG A 481 6.08 -45.47 -33.56
C ARG A 481 6.37 -46.86 -32.99
N ARG A 482 6.77 -46.95 -31.73
CA ARG A 482 6.98 -48.24 -31.05
C ARG A 482 5.68 -49.06 -30.98
N ALA A 483 4.55 -48.42 -30.68
CA ALA A 483 3.25 -49.08 -30.65
C ALA A 483 2.82 -49.55 -32.05
N GLU A 484 3.06 -48.76 -33.10
CA GLU A 484 2.82 -49.13 -34.50
C GLU A 484 3.66 -50.35 -34.93
N ILE A 485 4.95 -50.37 -34.57
CA ILE A 485 5.83 -51.53 -34.82
C ILE A 485 5.28 -52.78 -34.12
N LEU A 486 4.94 -52.68 -32.82
CA LEU A 486 4.36 -53.80 -32.07
C LEU A 486 3.01 -54.27 -32.65
N GLN A 487 2.20 -53.34 -33.16
CA GLN A 487 0.93 -53.67 -33.81
C GLN A 487 1.16 -54.38 -35.15
N LEU A 488 2.15 -53.97 -35.93
CA LEU A 488 2.57 -54.63 -37.16
C LEU A 488 3.03 -56.06 -36.88
N GLU A 489 3.92 -56.25 -35.90
CA GLU A 489 4.39 -57.58 -35.48
C GLU A 489 3.24 -58.48 -35.01
N LYS A 490 2.31 -57.93 -34.23
CA LYS A 490 1.10 -58.66 -33.80
C LYS A 490 0.23 -59.09 -34.98
N ASN A 491 0.06 -58.22 -35.98
CA ASN A 491 -0.73 -58.55 -37.18
C ASN A 491 -0.04 -59.64 -38.00
N GLN A 492 1.28 -59.58 -38.17
CA GLN A 492 2.05 -60.64 -38.83
C GLN A 492 1.88 -61.99 -38.12
N MET A 493 1.90 -62.01 -36.78
CA MET A 493 1.65 -63.22 -36.00
C MET A 493 0.21 -63.76 -36.17
N LEU A 494 -0.78 -62.87 -36.31
CA LEU A 494 -2.16 -63.26 -36.58
C LEU A 494 -2.34 -63.83 -37.99
N GLU A 495 -1.68 -63.25 -38.99
CA GLU A 495 -1.66 -63.78 -40.36
C GLU A 495 -1.01 -65.17 -40.41
N GLN A 496 0.13 -65.36 -39.75
CA GLN A 496 0.76 -66.69 -39.62
C GLN A 496 -0.19 -67.71 -38.97
N ARG A 497 -0.91 -67.33 -37.90
CA ARG A 497 -1.93 -68.20 -37.28
C ARG A 497 -3.07 -68.53 -38.23
N MET A 498 -3.52 -67.57 -39.05
CA MET A 498 -4.55 -67.79 -40.06
C MET A 498 -4.08 -68.78 -41.14
N LEU A 499 -2.84 -68.65 -41.61
CA LEU A 499 -2.24 -69.59 -42.56
C LEU A 499 -2.16 -71.01 -41.99
N ILE A 500 -1.63 -71.16 -40.77
CA ILE A 500 -1.57 -72.46 -40.08
C ILE A 500 -2.98 -73.05 -39.90
N LYS A 501 -3.96 -72.23 -39.49
CA LYS A 501 -5.35 -72.68 -39.32
C LYS A 501 -5.98 -73.12 -40.64
N LYS A 502 -5.67 -72.44 -41.74
CA LYS A 502 -6.12 -72.81 -43.09
C LYS A 502 -5.51 -74.13 -43.51
N GLU A 503 -4.23 -74.36 -43.23
CA GLU A 503 -3.52 -75.61 -43.53
C GLU A 503 -4.04 -76.80 -42.71
N ILE A 504 -4.26 -76.61 -41.41
CA ILE A 504 -4.95 -77.60 -40.55
C ILE A 504 -6.37 -77.86 -41.09
N GLY A 505 -7.07 -76.82 -41.54
CA GLY A 505 -8.39 -76.94 -42.16
C GLY A 505 -8.38 -77.82 -43.42
N PHE A 506 -7.37 -77.62 -44.29
CA PHE A 506 -7.14 -78.44 -45.47
C PHE A 506 -6.83 -79.89 -45.10
N GLN A 507 -5.90 -80.12 -44.17
CA GLN A 507 -5.56 -81.46 -43.69
C GLN A 507 -6.79 -82.17 -43.10
N LYS A 508 -7.64 -81.45 -42.35
CA LYS A 508 -8.88 -81.99 -41.80
C LYS A 508 -9.89 -82.34 -42.89
N GLN A 509 -10.04 -81.50 -43.92
CA GLN A 509 -10.91 -81.80 -45.06
C GLN A 509 -10.40 -83.01 -45.85
N GLU A 510 -9.09 -83.09 -46.09
CA GLU A 510 -8.47 -84.23 -46.77
C GLU A 510 -8.69 -85.52 -45.98
N LEU A 511 -8.48 -85.49 -44.66
CA LEU A 511 -8.77 -86.61 -43.77
C LEU A 511 -10.27 -86.97 -43.79
N MET A 512 -11.16 -85.99 -43.80
CA MET A 512 -12.61 -86.20 -43.85
C MET A 512 -13.04 -86.84 -45.18
N GLN A 513 -12.47 -86.41 -46.31
CA GLN A 513 -12.70 -87.02 -47.62
C GLN A 513 -12.18 -88.47 -47.65
N LYS A 514 -10.99 -88.73 -47.08
CA LYS A 514 -10.45 -90.10 -46.94
C LYS A 514 -11.36 -90.97 -46.07
N LEU A 515 -11.86 -90.43 -44.96
CA LEU A 515 -12.84 -91.13 -44.10
C LEU A 515 -14.18 -91.38 -44.80
N GLU A 516 -14.65 -90.45 -45.64
CA GLU A 516 -15.88 -90.63 -46.42
C GLU A 516 -15.71 -91.71 -47.50
N LEU A 517 -14.55 -91.78 -48.15
CA LEU A 517 -14.20 -92.86 -49.07
C LEU A 517 -14.13 -94.23 -48.39
N VAL A 518 -13.59 -94.29 -47.17
CA VAL A 518 -13.61 -95.50 -46.32
C VAL A 518 -15.05 -95.88 -45.95
N LYS A 519 -15.88 -94.91 -45.55
CA LYS A 519 -17.30 -95.15 -45.22
C LYS A 519 -18.10 -95.68 -46.41
N LEU A 520 -17.75 -95.28 -47.63
CA LEU A 520 -18.35 -95.77 -48.87
C LEU A 520 -17.76 -97.12 -49.34
N GLY A 521 -16.83 -97.71 -48.59
CA GLY A 521 -16.18 -98.98 -48.94
C GLY A 521 -15.25 -98.91 -50.14
N LYS A 522 -14.88 -97.70 -50.60
CA LYS A 522 -14.00 -97.47 -51.76
C LYS A 522 -12.51 -97.38 -51.39
N LEU A 523 -12.20 -97.41 -50.09
CA LEU A 523 -10.85 -97.35 -49.55
C LEU A 523 -10.76 -98.32 -48.36
N ASP A 524 -9.71 -99.15 -48.32
CA ASP A 524 -9.50 -100.12 -47.24
C ASP A 524 -9.04 -99.40 -45.95
N PRO A 525 -9.65 -99.66 -44.77
CA PRO A 525 -9.31 -98.95 -43.52
C PRO A 525 -7.82 -98.99 -43.15
N SER A 526 -7.11 -100.01 -43.62
CA SER A 526 -5.66 -100.20 -43.48
C SER A 526 -4.83 -99.08 -44.11
N ALA A 527 -5.34 -98.42 -45.15
CA ALA A 527 -4.67 -97.31 -45.85
C ALA A 527 -4.77 -95.95 -45.13
N LEU A 528 -5.51 -95.87 -44.02
CA LEU A 528 -5.56 -94.67 -43.16
C LEU A 528 -4.40 -94.60 -42.16
N ASN A 529 -3.59 -95.65 -42.03
CA ASN A 529 -2.36 -95.56 -41.25
C ASN A 529 -1.33 -94.76 -42.05
N PRO A 530 -0.84 -93.62 -41.53
CA PRO A 530 0.30 -92.93 -42.12
C PRO A 530 1.54 -93.78 -41.84
N GLU A 531 1.73 -94.83 -42.63
CA GLU A 531 2.99 -95.55 -42.66
C GLU A 531 4.07 -94.60 -43.15
N GLY A 532 4.94 -94.20 -42.23
CA GLY A 532 6.29 -93.78 -42.59
C GLY A 532 6.51 -92.33 -42.96
N ASN A 533 6.00 -91.36 -42.18
CA ASN A 533 6.79 -90.15 -42.02
C ASN A 533 6.77 -89.61 -40.59
N SER A 534 7.92 -89.78 -39.95
CA SER A 534 8.27 -89.41 -38.59
C SER A 534 8.18 -87.89 -38.42
N ILE A 535 7.00 -87.38 -38.08
CA ILE A 535 6.91 -86.10 -37.39
C ILE A 535 7.22 -86.41 -35.92
N ARG A 536 8.51 -86.34 -35.60
CA ARG A 536 8.98 -86.17 -34.21
C ARG A 536 8.27 -84.95 -33.64
N ALA A 537 7.21 -85.21 -32.89
CA ALA A 537 6.69 -84.27 -31.92
C ALA A 537 7.80 -84.05 -30.88
N SER A 538 8.39 -82.85 -30.89
CA SER A 538 9.10 -82.35 -29.73
C SER A 538 8.08 -82.10 -28.63
N SER A 539 8.16 -82.95 -27.63
CA SER A 539 7.55 -82.84 -26.32
C SER A 539 7.82 -81.47 -25.68
N SER A 540 6.78 -80.69 -25.44
CA SER A 540 6.70 -79.73 -24.32
C SER A 540 5.35 -79.01 -24.37
N LEU A 541 4.35 -79.55 -23.67
CA LEU A 541 3.48 -78.83 -22.72
C LEU A 541 2.20 -79.65 -22.50
N GLN A 542 2.28 -80.53 -21.51
CA GLN A 542 1.12 -80.90 -20.70
C GLN A 542 0.76 -79.68 -19.84
N ASN A 543 -0.49 -79.21 -19.91
CA ASN A 543 -1.39 -79.37 -18.77
C ASN A 543 -2.81 -78.83 -19.03
N SER A 544 -3.73 -79.78 -18.87
CA SER A 544 -5.00 -79.70 -18.15
C SER A 544 -6.10 -78.72 -18.60
N TYR A 545 -7.13 -79.35 -19.19
CA TYR A 545 -8.49 -78.86 -19.34
C TYR A 545 -9.23 -78.81 -17.99
N HIS A 546 -10.04 -77.78 -17.77
CA HIS A 546 -11.33 -77.96 -17.08
C HIS A 546 -12.43 -77.08 -17.68
N ASN A 547 -13.60 -77.69 -17.76
CA ASN A 547 -14.83 -77.28 -18.43
C ASN A 547 -15.53 -76.08 -17.75
N VAL A 548 -16.38 -75.33 -18.47
CA VAL A 548 -17.87 -75.46 -18.46
C VAL A 548 -18.50 -74.44 -19.42
N ARG A 549 -19.53 -74.96 -20.10
CA ARG A 549 -20.57 -74.48 -21.03
C ARG A 549 -21.13 -73.03 -20.98
N PRO A 550 -21.92 -72.67 -22.03
CA PRO A 550 -22.29 -71.31 -22.46
C PRO A 550 -23.66 -70.85 -21.94
N SER A 551 -23.90 -69.53 -21.89
CA SER A 551 -25.25 -68.97 -21.74
C SER A 551 -25.32 -67.47 -22.11
N THR A 552 -25.81 -67.22 -23.33
CA THR A 552 -26.75 -66.13 -23.73
C THR A 552 -26.66 -64.75 -23.07
N ALA A 553 -26.30 -63.71 -23.84
CA ALA A 553 -27.00 -62.41 -23.82
C ALA A 553 -26.62 -61.52 -25.01
N LYS A 554 -27.54 -61.50 -25.99
CA LYS A 554 -28.09 -60.32 -26.71
C LYS A 554 -27.13 -59.28 -27.32
N TYR A 555 -27.09 -59.31 -28.64
CA TYR A 555 -27.24 -58.16 -29.56
C TYR A 555 -27.72 -56.84 -28.91
N GLN A 556 -26.95 -55.75 -29.09
CA GLN A 556 -27.38 -54.49 -29.74
C GLN A 556 -26.17 -53.85 -30.42
N ASN A 557 -26.09 -53.91 -31.76
CA ASN A 557 -26.17 -52.74 -32.65
C ASN A 557 -25.98 -51.38 -31.97
N THR A 558 -24.93 -50.64 -32.33
CA THR A 558 -25.03 -49.52 -33.28
C THR A 558 -23.64 -49.04 -33.73
N LEU A 559 -23.38 -49.25 -35.03
CA LEU A 559 -22.91 -48.29 -36.02
C LEU A 559 -21.81 -47.28 -35.67
N SER A 560 -20.82 -47.33 -36.54
CA SER A 560 -19.97 -46.21 -36.96
C SER A 560 -20.74 -44.91 -37.15
N ASN A 561 -20.11 -43.79 -36.83
CA ASN A 561 -19.77 -42.82 -37.87
C ASN A 561 -18.64 -41.90 -37.43
N LYS A 562 -17.68 -41.80 -38.33
CA LYS A 562 -16.73 -40.70 -38.47
C LYS A 562 -17.47 -39.44 -38.95
N ASP A 563 -16.76 -38.33 -38.78
CA ASP A 563 -16.82 -37.08 -39.53
C ASP A 563 -17.71 -35.93 -39.04
N MET A 564 -16.97 -34.88 -38.64
CA MET A 564 -17.09 -33.50 -39.08
C MET A 564 -18.47 -32.85 -39.03
N ARG A 565 -18.59 -31.85 -38.14
CA ARG A 565 -19.08 -30.52 -38.53
C ARG A 565 -18.75 -29.47 -37.47
N HIS A 566 -18.05 -28.43 -37.92
CA HIS A 566 -18.20 -27.09 -37.40
C HIS A 566 -19.69 -26.76 -37.25
N ASN A 567 -20.10 -26.27 -36.08
CA ASN A 567 -21.11 -25.24 -36.01
C ASN A 567 -21.02 -24.42 -34.72
N VAL A 568 -20.77 -23.14 -34.96
CA VAL A 568 -21.14 -21.99 -34.15
C VAL A 568 -22.53 -22.20 -33.53
N ARG A 569 -22.68 -21.91 -32.24
CA ARG A 569 -23.98 -21.76 -31.58
C ARG A 569 -23.93 -20.62 -30.55
N PRO A 570 -25.08 -20.05 -30.14
CA PRO A 570 -25.35 -18.64 -30.33
C PRO A 570 -25.49 -17.93 -28.98
N LYS A 571 -25.54 -16.61 -29.06
CA LYS A 571 -26.01 -15.74 -27.99
C LYS A 571 -27.47 -16.08 -27.63
N SER A 572 -27.73 -16.34 -26.35
CA SER A 572 -29.01 -16.11 -25.68
C SER A 572 -28.70 -15.98 -24.18
N GLN A 573 -28.67 -14.78 -23.61
CA GLN A 573 -29.82 -14.17 -22.95
C GLN A 573 -30.64 -15.19 -22.15
N GLN A 574 -30.44 -15.21 -20.83
CA GLN A 574 -31.48 -15.09 -19.81
C GLN A 574 -30.86 -15.35 -18.43
N GLN A 575 -30.43 -14.30 -17.74
CA GLN A 575 -30.52 -14.24 -16.29
C GLN A 575 -31.30 -12.99 -15.92
N LYS A 576 -32.52 -13.27 -15.46
CA LYS A 576 -33.47 -12.32 -14.88
C LYS A 576 -32.87 -11.81 -13.58
N VAL A 577 -32.58 -10.52 -13.53
CA VAL A 577 -32.48 -9.77 -12.29
C VAL A 577 -33.91 -9.46 -11.84
N LEU A 578 -34.26 -9.93 -10.65
CA LEU A 578 -35.47 -9.56 -9.93
C LEU A 578 -35.27 -8.12 -9.41
N THR A 579 -35.91 -7.15 -10.04
CA THR A 579 -36.24 -5.88 -9.39
C THR A 579 -37.75 -5.72 -9.40
N ASN A 580 -38.29 -5.65 -8.19
CA ASN A 580 -39.68 -5.28 -7.92
C ASN A 580 -39.91 -3.84 -8.40
N SER A 581 -40.84 -3.63 -9.32
CA SER A 581 -41.52 -2.35 -9.47
C SER A 581 -43.00 -2.58 -9.79
N SER A 582 -43.81 -2.07 -8.87
CA SER A 582 -45.25 -2.10 -8.86
C SER A 582 -45.84 -1.25 -9.99
N ASN A 583 -46.54 -1.95 -10.88
CA ASN A 583 -47.83 -1.62 -11.48
C ASN A 583 -48.41 -0.22 -11.18
N THR A 584 -48.40 0.67 -12.17
CA THR A 584 -49.46 1.68 -12.34
C THR A 584 -49.61 1.97 -13.83
N GLN A 585 -50.66 1.42 -14.42
CA GLN A 585 -51.04 1.54 -15.81
C GLN A 585 -52.23 2.50 -15.89
N TYR A 586 -52.02 3.73 -16.35
CA TYR A 586 -53.08 4.51 -17.02
C TYR A 586 -52.46 5.36 -18.13
N GLY A 587 -53.08 5.28 -19.30
CA GLY A 587 -52.52 5.70 -20.58
C GLY A 587 -52.47 7.20 -20.80
N SER A 588 -51.63 7.59 -21.76
CA SER A 588 -51.86 8.74 -22.62
C SER A 588 -51.00 8.61 -23.86
N GLN A 589 -51.67 8.46 -25.01
CA GLN A 589 -51.07 8.52 -26.33
C GLN A 589 -50.58 9.96 -26.58
N ASN A 590 -49.34 10.28 -26.22
CA ASN A 590 -48.63 11.49 -26.67
C ASN A 590 -47.15 11.45 -26.25
N GLN A 591 -46.31 10.57 -26.83
CA GLN A 591 -44.87 10.55 -26.52
C GLN A 591 -44.01 10.24 -27.75
N GLY A 592 -43.97 11.18 -28.71
CA GLY A 592 -42.98 11.18 -29.80
C GLY A 592 -41.71 11.99 -29.50
N LYS A 593 -41.66 12.76 -28.40
CA LYS A 593 -40.56 13.71 -28.12
C LYS A 593 -39.85 13.54 -26.76
N PHE A 594 -40.26 12.60 -25.92
CA PHE A 594 -39.62 12.35 -24.61
C PHE A 594 -38.51 11.28 -24.61
N ASN A 595 -38.32 10.52 -25.71
CA ASN A 595 -37.32 9.46 -25.77
C ASN A 595 -35.86 9.95 -25.92
N ILE A 596 -35.65 11.22 -26.27
CA ILE A 596 -34.29 11.77 -26.42
C ILE A 596 -33.69 12.10 -25.05
N SER A 597 -34.49 12.65 -24.13
CA SER A 597 -34.04 13.02 -22.77
C SER A 597 -33.56 11.80 -21.97
N ASN A 598 -34.30 10.69 -22.02
CA ASN A 598 -33.93 9.46 -21.31
C ASN A 598 -32.66 8.81 -21.86
N LYS A 599 -32.33 8.99 -23.15
CA LYS A 599 -31.10 8.42 -23.72
C LYS A 599 -29.86 9.16 -23.22
N TYR A 600 -29.95 10.48 -23.10
CA TYR A 600 -28.87 11.33 -22.63
C TYR A 600 -28.58 11.12 -21.14
N GLU A 601 -29.62 10.98 -20.32
CA GLU A 601 -29.48 10.70 -18.89
C GLU A 601 -28.83 9.32 -18.63
N ASN A 602 -29.24 8.29 -19.38
CA ASN A 602 -28.60 6.97 -19.32
C ASN A 602 -27.12 6.99 -19.72
N GLN A 603 -26.74 7.81 -20.72
CA GLN A 603 -25.34 7.94 -21.14
C GLN A 603 -24.51 8.68 -20.08
N LEU A 604 -25.07 9.72 -19.45
CA LEU A 604 -24.43 10.44 -18.36
C LEU A 604 -24.19 9.54 -17.15
N ASP A 605 -25.15 8.67 -16.81
CA ASP A 605 -25.00 7.74 -15.70
C ASP A 605 -24.00 6.63 -16.00
N GLN A 606 -23.95 6.12 -17.25
CA GLN A 606 -22.88 5.20 -17.68
C GLN A 606 -21.50 5.85 -17.58
N LEU A 607 -21.37 7.13 -17.94
CA LEU A 607 -20.13 7.88 -17.82
C LEU A 607 -19.70 8.00 -16.35
N LYS A 608 -20.61 8.37 -15.44
CA LYS A 608 -20.33 8.43 -13.99
C LYS A 608 -19.93 7.07 -13.42
N VAL A 609 -20.60 5.99 -13.84
CA VAL A 609 -20.24 4.63 -13.39
C VAL A 609 -18.82 4.26 -13.84
N ARG A 610 -18.45 4.57 -15.09
CA ARG A 610 -17.09 4.34 -15.60
C ARG A 610 -16.06 5.16 -14.81
N GLN A 611 -16.33 6.44 -14.57
CA GLN A 611 -15.45 7.32 -13.80
C GLN A 611 -15.26 6.84 -12.36
N ASN A 612 -16.36 6.42 -11.71
CA ASN A 612 -16.30 5.84 -10.37
C ASN A 612 -15.49 4.54 -10.35
N GLN A 613 -15.66 3.68 -11.36
CA GLN A 613 -14.89 2.44 -11.45
C GLN A 613 -13.39 2.72 -11.60
N GLU A 614 -13.01 3.65 -12.49
CA GLU A 614 -11.61 4.04 -12.68
C GLU A 614 -10.99 4.63 -11.39
N MET A 615 -11.76 5.43 -10.65
CA MET A 615 -11.35 5.93 -9.33
C MET A 615 -11.18 4.81 -8.30
N ILE A 616 -12.06 3.80 -8.31
CA ILE A 616 -11.96 2.63 -7.43
C ILE A 616 -10.69 1.84 -7.75
N ASP A 617 -10.43 1.56 -9.03
CA ASP A 617 -9.28 0.77 -9.47
C ASP A 617 -7.94 1.41 -9.02
N ILE A 618 -7.84 2.74 -9.08
CA ILE A 618 -6.63 3.48 -8.64
C ILE A 618 -6.50 3.49 -7.12
N LEU A 619 -7.61 3.58 -6.39
CA LEU A 619 -7.58 3.50 -4.93
C LEU A 619 -7.22 2.09 -4.46
N GLU A 620 -7.63 1.05 -5.19
CA GLU A 620 -7.21 -0.33 -4.94
C GLU A 620 -5.72 -0.53 -5.24
N GLU A 621 -5.22 0.03 -6.35
CA GLU A 621 -3.79 0.05 -6.68
C GLU A 621 -2.96 0.72 -5.58
N GLU A 622 -3.32 1.94 -5.14
CA GLU A 622 -2.60 2.65 -4.07
C GLU A 622 -2.68 1.90 -2.74
N GLN A 623 -3.78 1.22 -2.45
CA GLN A 623 -3.90 0.41 -1.25
C GLN A 623 -2.96 -0.81 -1.26
N GLN A 624 -2.77 -1.45 -2.42
CA GLN A 624 -1.79 -2.53 -2.56
C GLN A 624 -0.37 -2.01 -2.37
N LEU A 625 -0.03 -0.87 -2.99
CA LEU A 625 1.27 -0.23 -2.83
C LEU A 625 1.52 0.17 -1.37
N GLU A 626 0.53 0.72 -0.66
CA GLU A 626 0.69 1.08 0.75
C GLU A 626 0.97 -0.14 1.63
N PHE A 627 0.34 -1.28 1.35
CA PHE A 627 0.64 -2.54 2.03
C PHE A 627 2.08 -3.02 1.78
N GLU A 628 2.57 -2.91 0.53
CA GLU A 628 3.95 -3.23 0.19
C GLU A 628 4.94 -2.29 0.89
N ARG A 629 4.62 -1.00 0.99
CA ARG A 629 5.40 0.01 1.72
C ARG A 629 5.46 -0.31 3.22
N GLU A 630 4.34 -0.65 3.84
CA GLU A 630 4.30 -1.07 5.26
C GLU A 630 5.14 -2.34 5.49
N GLN A 631 5.04 -3.32 4.60
CA GLN A 631 5.84 -4.54 4.67
C GLN A 631 7.34 -4.22 4.54
N ALA A 632 7.71 -3.33 3.62
CA ALA A 632 9.10 -2.87 3.46
C ALA A 632 9.60 -2.13 4.71
N MET A 633 8.79 -1.24 5.31
CA MET A 633 9.11 -0.56 6.56
C MET A 633 9.29 -1.54 7.73
N SER A 634 8.41 -2.54 7.83
CA SER A 634 8.49 -3.57 8.87
C SER A 634 9.71 -4.48 8.72
N ASN A 635 10.17 -4.72 7.49
CA ASN A 635 11.34 -5.55 7.22
C ASN A 635 12.67 -4.81 7.40
N ALA A 636 12.66 -3.47 7.33
CA ALA A 636 13.84 -2.66 7.56
C ALA A 636 14.23 -2.65 9.05
N LYS A 637 15.37 -3.28 9.37
CA LYS A 637 15.88 -3.39 10.76
C LYS A 637 16.59 -2.13 11.23
N ASN A 638 17.13 -1.33 10.30
CA ASN A 638 17.91 -0.13 10.61
C ASN A 638 17.01 1.12 10.64
N SER A 639 17.12 1.93 11.70
CA SER A 639 16.37 3.18 11.85
C SER A 639 16.68 4.20 10.74
N GLU A 640 17.91 4.26 10.23
CA GLU A 640 18.25 5.16 9.13
C GLU A 640 17.60 4.73 7.81
N GLU A 641 17.53 3.43 7.57
CA GLU A 641 16.88 2.85 6.40
C GLU A 641 15.37 3.06 6.45
N GLN A 642 14.74 2.90 7.62
CA GLN A 642 13.33 3.26 7.82
C GLN A 642 13.06 4.74 7.53
N LYS A 643 13.93 5.66 8.00
CA LYS A 643 13.79 7.10 7.68
C LYS A 643 13.96 7.39 6.20
N ARG A 644 14.84 6.66 5.51
CA ARG A 644 15.03 6.77 4.05
C ARG A 644 13.81 6.26 3.29
N LEU A 645 13.29 5.10 3.67
CA LEU A 645 12.08 4.50 3.08
C LEU A 645 10.85 5.38 3.31
N GLU A 646 10.66 5.92 4.51
CA GLU A 646 9.54 6.83 4.79
C GLU A 646 9.58 8.08 3.90
N LYS A 647 10.76 8.67 3.68
CA LYS A 647 10.91 9.80 2.76
C LYS A 647 10.58 9.41 1.32
N LEU A 648 11.01 8.23 0.87
CA LEU A 648 10.71 7.72 -0.47
C LEU A 648 9.20 7.50 -0.64
N PHE A 649 8.58 6.84 0.31
CA PHE A 649 7.14 6.55 0.34
C PHE A 649 6.30 7.81 0.43
N GLN A 650 6.75 8.84 1.13
CA GLN A 650 6.08 10.14 1.13
C GLN A 650 6.09 10.80 -0.27
N ILE A 651 7.16 10.63 -1.05
CA ILE A 651 7.23 11.12 -2.44
C ILE A 651 6.26 10.33 -3.33
N GLU A 652 6.18 9.02 -3.15
CA GLU A 652 5.24 8.16 -3.89
C GLU A 652 3.78 8.48 -3.57
N ARG A 653 3.41 8.58 -2.29
CA ARG A 653 2.06 9.03 -1.85
C ARG A 653 1.68 10.36 -2.51
N ASN A 654 2.62 11.31 -2.56
CA ASN A 654 2.40 12.60 -3.23
C ASN A 654 2.20 12.44 -4.76
N LYS A 655 2.94 11.55 -5.43
CA LYS A 655 2.73 11.25 -6.86
C LYS A 655 1.35 10.63 -7.10
N THR A 656 0.91 9.68 -6.27
CA THR A 656 -0.41 9.08 -6.39
C THR A 656 -1.53 10.10 -6.15
N ASN A 657 -1.38 10.98 -5.16
CA ASN A 657 -2.32 12.08 -4.93
C ASN A 657 -2.41 13.01 -6.16
N GLN A 658 -1.27 13.33 -6.79
CA GLN A 658 -1.28 14.12 -8.03
C GLN A 658 -1.99 13.41 -9.19
N ARG A 659 -1.82 12.09 -9.33
CA ARG A 659 -2.52 11.26 -10.32
C ARG A 659 -4.03 11.25 -10.07
N LEU A 660 -4.47 11.07 -8.82
CA LEU A 660 -5.88 11.15 -8.43
C LEU A 660 -6.49 12.51 -8.75
N ASP A 661 -5.76 13.60 -8.49
CA ASP A 661 -6.23 14.96 -8.80
C ASP A 661 -6.26 15.26 -10.32
N GLN A 662 -5.38 14.64 -11.11
CA GLN A 662 -5.46 14.73 -12.57
C GLN A 662 -6.71 14.01 -13.10
N ILE A 663 -6.97 12.80 -12.62
CA ILE A 663 -8.11 12.00 -13.09
C ILE A 663 -9.43 12.61 -12.67
N LYS A 664 -9.53 13.15 -11.45
CA LYS A 664 -10.70 13.94 -11.04
C LYS A 664 -10.96 15.13 -11.96
N ARG A 665 -9.91 15.84 -12.37
CA ARG A 665 -10.03 16.96 -13.31
C ARG A 665 -10.46 16.50 -14.70
N GLU A 666 -9.93 15.38 -15.19
CA GLU A 666 -10.36 14.79 -16.47
C GLU A 666 -11.81 14.32 -16.42
N HIS A 667 -12.22 13.65 -15.33
CA HIS A 667 -13.61 13.23 -15.12
C HIS A 667 -14.56 14.41 -15.10
N GLN A 668 -14.18 15.48 -14.41
CA GLN A 668 -14.95 16.72 -14.39
C GLN A 668 -15.03 17.35 -15.79
N ARG A 669 -13.92 17.41 -16.54
CA ARG A 669 -13.90 17.92 -17.91
C ARG A 669 -14.81 17.10 -18.83
N GLN A 670 -14.79 15.77 -18.73
CA GLN A 670 -15.67 14.89 -19.49
C GLN A 670 -17.15 15.11 -19.16
N LEU A 671 -17.49 15.34 -17.88
CA LEU A 671 -18.86 15.65 -17.48
C LEU A 671 -19.33 17.01 -18.02
N GLU A 672 -18.45 18.00 -18.05
CA GLU A 672 -18.71 19.32 -18.64
C GLU A 672 -18.85 19.23 -20.17
N GLU A 673 -17.94 18.54 -20.85
CA GLU A 673 -18.02 18.27 -22.29
C GLU A 673 -19.31 17.53 -22.64
N PHE A 674 -19.68 16.51 -21.85
CA PHE A 674 -20.93 15.78 -22.05
C PHE A 674 -22.11 16.75 -21.93
N ARG A 675 -22.20 17.51 -20.82
CA ARG A 675 -23.25 18.53 -20.56
C ARG A 675 -23.41 19.56 -21.67
N ASN A 676 -22.32 19.93 -22.33
CA ASN A 676 -22.35 20.92 -23.42
C ASN A 676 -22.83 20.33 -24.77
N GLN A 677 -22.92 19.00 -24.90
CA GLN A 677 -23.36 18.32 -26.13
C GLN A 677 -24.85 17.96 -26.16
N GLY A 678 -25.54 18.01 -25.02
CA GLY A 678 -26.99 17.79 -24.90
C GLY A 678 -27.73 19.08 -24.70
#